data_AF-A0A4Q5A6D6-F1
#
_entry.id   AF-A0A4Q5A6D6-F1
#
_cell.length_a   1.000
_cell.length_b   1.000
_cell.length_c   1.000
_cell.angle_alpha   90.00
_cell.angle_beta   90.00
_cell.angle_gamma   90.00
#
_symmetry.space_group_name_H-M   'P 1'
#
loop_
_entity.id
_entity.type
_entity.pdbx_description
1 polymer ?
#
loop_
_entity_poly.entity_id
_entity_poly.type
_entity_poly.pdbx_seq_one_letter_code
_entity_poly.pdbx_strand_id
1 'polypeptide(L)'
;MTAYGTQQPRPAEPLHRRFLAALAACVAVALALAAPWSAAVAAPGETLATAKSEDYFLYTHNGSTYWIGPIGYDSAGGRYYCIEQTRPTSLRVNAVSPLPDSPQNRRIAALLRKYQHVHNSDYTQTALAIIVHDAFDDTTGSAGWGANRETLRQYPRLFERVDELLAEAPQLVPETMTAELEYDPVTRTGNVRLHIRNGNGGTVAGVPFTLTIDGPARFGNGSTTVTGTSGDYTTVITWHATGDGPVTVTGSATVPSIDRIISTQDMVTLGGGHMQAIDEVTIPVRYSFNPTITTRTSPKSIDTGAPVTDDVQVSALSGSGAWPRGAQIHARGWYFGGLPIHALGERYVPNAHAAAPEFLEQLARAGYEPCAFAEATFDSSGQTVHVQGMREPGSDEPYLAEHGGFGTWVWAIERERQSSDVRALLTGDVITPFMEPNETHAVRAPLTVASRVVESTVQPGAQIADVIHVSGFPDEHGDWAGSDEHGIDTDAPFAQVRVWWADSAYEPADAQEPEEDDHHTLIGTWEYEAVNGEIHVGAGAPDAYGEPVEILAERPGWYVFVWEFAGDGRVQAATSSYADPQERVRVQMEPVPQSVPEATPEPERKPEAEAPRSQAPALAATGVSNAWPITLGLLTLLAAVILVIRHKRELEDGD
;
A
#
# COMPACT_ATOMS: atom_id res chain seq x y z
N MET A 1 -32.63 23.56 51.97
CA MET A 1 -31.16 23.74 51.88
C MET A 1 -30.65 22.83 50.78
N THR A 2 -29.95 23.41 49.82
CA THR A 2 -28.78 22.85 49.10
C THR A 2 -28.87 21.46 48.49
N ALA A 3 -29.23 21.41 47.20
CA ALA A 3 -28.69 20.44 46.25
C ALA A 3 -27.72 21.19 45.32
N TYR A 4 -26.46 20.75 45.22
CA TYR A 4 -25.47 21.32 44.31
C TYR A 4 -25.78 20.88 42.87
N GLY A 5 -26.10 21.83 41.99
CA GLY A 5 -26.20 21.58 40.56
C GLY A 5 -24.84 21.77 39.90
N THR A 6 -24.20 20.68 39.47
CA THR A 6 -22.99 20.71 38.64
C THR A 6 -23.33 21.18 37.23
N GLN A 7 -22.74 22.29 36.78
CA GLN A 7 -22.81 22.72 35.39
C GLN A 7 -22.02 21.75 34.50
N GLN A 8 -22.70 20.99 33.65
CA GLN A 8 -22.04 20.40 32.47
C GLN A 8 -21.83 21.49 31.41
N PRO A 9 -20.67 21.54 30.73
CA PRO A 9 -20.49 22.39 29.57
C PRO A 9 -21.42 21.90 28.44
N ARG A 10 -22.01 22.83 27.69
CA ARG A 10 -22.83 22.50 26.52
C ARG A 10 -21.95 21.77 25.49
N PRO A 11 -22.44 20.70 24.83
CA PRO A 11 -21.73 20.14 23.70
C PRO A 11 -21.61 21.20 22.60
N ALA A 12 -20.44 21.28 21.98
CA ALA A 12 -20.22 22.20 20.86
C ALA A 12 -21.16 21.86 19.70
N GLU A 13 -21.78 22.89 19.09
CA GLU A 13 -22.53 22.69 17.85
C GLU A 13 -21.59 22.11 16.76
N PRO A 14 -22.04 21.11 15.98
CA PRO A 14 -21.19 20.48 14.99
C PRO A 14 -20.74 21.47 13.90
N LEU A 15 -19.47 21.37 13.48
CA LEU A 15 -18.83 22.24 12.48
C LEU A 15 -19.60 22.36 11.15
N HIS A 16 -20.51 21.43 10.86
CA HIS A 16 -21.35 21.38 9.66
C HIS A 16 -22.07 22.70 9.32
N ARG A 17 -22.51 23.47 10.34
CA ARG A 17 -23.15 24.78 10.12
C ARG A 17 -22.18 25.89 9.73
N ARG A 18 -20.90 25.80 10.13
CA ARG A 18 -19.87 26.77 9.73
C ARG A 18 -19.37 26.51 8.30
N PHE A 19 -19.33 25.25 7.87
CA PHE A 19 -19.04 24.90 6.47
C PHE A 19 -20.08 25.45 5.50
N LEU A 20 -21.38 25.32 5.80
CA LEU A 20 -22.45 25.89 4.97
C LEU A 20 -22.38 27.43 4.86
N ALA A 21 -21.98 28.12 5.94
CA ALA A 21 -21.77 29.57 5.91
C ALA A 21 -20.50 29.98 5.13
N ALA A 22 -19.46 29.15 5.14
CA ALA A 22 -18.24 29.38 4.34
C ALA A 22 -18.49 29.14 2.84
N LEU A 23 -19.26 28.11 2.47
CA LEU A 23 -19.65 27.84 1.08
C LEU A 23 -20.43 29.02 0.46
N ALA A 24 -21.36 29.62 1.20
CA ALA A 24 -22.05 30.83 0.77
C ALA A 24 -21.10 32.04 0.56
N ALA A 25 -19.96 32.09 1.27
CA ALA A 25 -18.93 33.11 1.07
C ALA A 25 -17.98 32.78 -0.11
N CYS A 26 -17.72 31.50 -0.40
CA CYS A 26 -16.94 31.09 -1.59
C CYS A 26 -17.66 31.44 -2.90
N VAL A 27 -18.99 31.32 -2.96
CA VAL A 27 -19.80 31.81 -4.08
C VAL A 27 -19.58 33.32 -4.31
N ALA A 28 -19.40 34.11 -3.24
CA ALA A 28 -19.12 35.55 -3.32
C ALA A 28 -17.71 35.90 -3.84
N VAL A 29 -16.74 34.98 -3.77
CA VAL A 29 -15.38 35.19 -4.31
C VAL A 29 -15.27 34.69 -5.76
N ALA A 30 -16.00 33.64 -6.14
CA ALA A 30 -16.13 33.20 -7.53
C ALA A 30 -16.82 34.23 -8.44
N LEU A 31 -17.61 35.14 -7.87
CA LEU A 31 -18.31 36.25 -8.56
C LEU A 31 -17.38 37.30 -9.19
N ALA A 32 -16.07 37.29 -8.93
CA ALA A 32 -15.13 38.31 -9.39
C ALA A 32 -14.49 38.06 -10.79
N LEU A 33 -14.71 36.89 -11.40
CA LEU A 33 -14.09 36.47 -12.66
C LEU A 33 -15.11 36.09 -13.75
N ALA A 34 -16.17 36.87 -13.88
CA ALA A 34 -17.06 36.77 -15.04
C ALA A 34 -16.29 37.15 -16.32
N ALA A 35 -16.12 36.18 -17.23
CA ALA A 35 -15.92 36.52 -18.64
C ALA A 35 -17.22 37.19 -19.11
N PRO A 36 -17.22 38.49 -19.46
CA PRO A 36 -18.44 39.16 -19.86
C PRO A 36 -18.99 38.49 -21.12
N TRP A 37 -20.30 38.37 -21.21
CA TRP A 37 -20.95 38.24 -22.52
C TRP A 37 -20.46 39.41 -23.38
N SER A 38 -19.93 39.14 -24.56
CA SER A 38 -19.24 40.12 -25.40
C SER A 38 -20.17 41.15 -26.09
N ALA A 39 -21.36 41.36 -25.54
CA ALA A 39 -22.20 42.51 -25.83
C ALA A 39 -21.66 43.74 -25.09
N ALA A 40 -21.57 44.89 -25.77
CA ALA A 40 -21.37 46.16 -25.09
C ALA A 40 -22.58 46.42 -24.17
N VAL A 41 -22.32 46.69 -22.89
CA VAL A 41 -23.39 47.07 -21.95
C VAL A 41 -23.82 48.50 -22.26
N ALA A 42 -25.11 48.72 -22.42
CA ALA A 42 -25.68 50.04 -22.73
C ALA A 42 -25.25 51.10 -21.71
N ALA A 43 -24.91 52.31 -22.18
CA ALA A 43 -24.35 53.37 -21.34
C ALA A 43 -25.27 54.61 -21.26
N PRO A 44 -25.59 55.14 -20.06
CA PRO A 44 -26.26 56.43 -19.91
C PRO A 44 -25.52 57.56 -20.63
N GLY A 45 -26.28 58.34 -21.40
CA GLY A 45 -25.76 59.45 -22.22
C GLY A 45 -25.42 59.07 -23.67
N GLU A 46 -25.40 57.79 -24.04
CA GLU A 46 -25.14 57.36 -25.41
C GLU A 46 -26.23 57.87 -26.38
N THR A 47 -25.81 58.24 -27.59
CA THR A 47 -26.71 58.65 -28.67
C THR A 47 -26.65 57.59 -29.76
N LEU A 48 -27.78 56.95 -30.02
CA LEU A 48 -27.90 55.82 -30.94
C LEU A 48 -27.90 56.31 -32.39
N ALA A 49 -27.27 55.54 -33.28
CA ALA A 49 -27.42 55.71 -34.72
C ALA A 49 -28.80 55.18 -35.15
N THR A 50 -29.54 55.92 -35.98
CA THR A 50 -30.86 55.50 -36.48
C THR A 50 -30.79 54.16 -37.22
N ALA A 51 -31.80 53.31 -37.05
CA ALA A 51 -31.94 52.07 -37.80
C ALA A 51 -31.95 52.31 -39.32
N LYS A 52 -31.32 51.39 -40.05
CA LYS A 52 -31.29 51.42 -41.52
C LYS A 52 -32.53 50.74 -42.09
N SER A 53 -32.94 51.14 -43.30
CA SER A 53 -34.09 50.57 -44.00
C SER A 53 -33.97 49.09 -44.38
N GLU A 54 -32.76 48.52 -44.30
CA GLU A 54 -32.49 47.08 -44.44
C GLU A 54 -32.84 46.25 -43.18
N ASP A 55 -33.14 46.92 -42.07
CA ASP A 55 -33.38 46.30 -40.76
C ASP A 55 -34.81 46.46 -40.23
N TYR A 56 -35.67 47.30 -40.83
CA TYR A 56 -37.07 47.48 -40.42
C TYR A 56 -38.06 47.25 -41.57
N PHE A 57 -39.34 47.13 -41.23
CA PHE A 57 -40.46 47.08 -42.17
C PHE A 57 -41.36 48.32 -41.99
N LEU A 58 -41.88 48.87 -43.08
CA LEU A 58 -42.78 50.02 -43.08
C LEU A 58 -44.23 49.60 -43.27
N TYR A 59 -45.13 50.15 -42.45
CA TYR A 59 -46.57 49.97 -42.58
C TYR A 59 -47.32 51.27 -42.30
N THR A 60 -48.55 51.37 -42.79
CA THR A 60 -49.40 52.54 -42.59
C THR A 60 -50.56 52.18 -41.66
N HIS A 61 -50.75 52.95 -40.59
CA HIS A 61 -51.85 52.81 -39.65
C HIS A 61 -52.48 54.18 -39.39
N ASN A 62 -53.81 54.28 -39.49
CA ASN A 62 -54.57 55.53 -39.33
C ASN A 62 -53.97 56.75 -40.08
N GLY A 63 -53.46 56.54 -41.29
CA GLY A 63 -52.88 57.58 -42.15
C GLY A 63 -51.45 58.02 -41.77
N SER A 64 -50.85 57.43 -40.73
CA SER A 64 -49.44 57.63 -40.35
C SER A 64 -48.59 56.43 -40.77
N THR A 65 -47.35 56.68 -41.21
CA THR A 65 -46.38 55.64 -41.53
C THR A 65 -45.53 55.32 -40.31
N TYR A 66 -45.42 54.04 -39.97
CA TYR A 66 -44.61 53.51 -38.87
C TYR A 66 -43.54 52.56 -39.41
N TRP A 67 -42.40 52.49 -38.72
CA TRP A 67 -41.42 51.41 -38.91
C TRP A 67 -41.52 50.40 -37.77
N ILE A 68 -41.23 49.14 -38.05
CA ILE A 68 -41.14 48.06 -37.05
C ILE A 68 -39.92 47.16 -37.31
N GLY A 69 -39.09 47.03 -36.27
CA GLY A 69 -37.72 46.53 -36.30
C GLY A 69 -36.94 47.16 -35.13
N PRO A 70 -35.61 47.09 -35.10
CA PRO A 70 -34.82 47.96 -34.24
C PRO A 70 -35.05 49.44 -34.61
N ILE A 71 -34.97 50.33 -33.62
CA ILE A 71 -35.06 51.79 -33.79
C ILE A 71 -33.67 52.41 -34.03
N GLY A 72 -32.63 51.81 -33.46
CA GLY A 72 -31.26 52.26 -33.61
C GLY A 72 -30.21 51.29 -33.08
N TYR A 73 -28.95 51.69 -33.20
CA TYR A 73 -27.78 50.94 -32.78
C TYR A 73 -26.87 51.76 -31.85
N ASP A 74 -26.24 51.10 -30.89
CA ASP A 74 -25.11 51.68 -30.14
C ASP A 74 -23.81 51.71 -30.98
N SER A 75 -22.77 52.27 -30.38
CA SER A 75 -21.43 52.38 -30.97
C SER A 75 -20.74 51.04 -31.27
N ALA A 76 -21.18 49.93 -30.68
CA ALA A 76 -20.72 48.56 -30.95
C ALA A 76 -21.62 47.81 -31.97
N GLY A 77 -22.69 48.45 -32.46
CA GLY A 77 -23.67 47.85 -33.38
C GLY A 77 -24.75 47.01 -32.70
N GLY A 78 -24.90 47.10 -31.38
CA GLY A 78 -25.98 46.47 -30.63
C GLY A 78 -27.34 47.10 -30.94
N ARG A 79 -28.38 46.27 -31.16
CA ARG A 79 -29.70 46.71 -31.62
C ARG A 79 -30.66 47.04 -30.48
N TYR A 80 -31.36 48.17 -30.60
CA TYR A 80 -32.36 48.66 -29.64
C TYR A 80 -33.75 48.59 -30.25
N TYR A 81 -34.71 48.01 -29.54
CA TYR A 81 -36.09 47.76 -30.02
C TYR A 81 -37.11 48.56 -29.20
N CYS A 82 -38.19 48.96 -29.84
CA CYS A 82 -39.26 49.76 -29.22
C CYS A 82 -40.05 48.96 -28.19
N ILE A 83 -40.43 49.59 -27.07
CA ILE A 83 -41.49 49.07 -26.17
C ILE A 83 -42.58 50.11 -25.85
N GLU A 84 -42.64 51.23 -26.59
CA GLU A 84 -43.70 52.24 -26.45
C GLU A 84 -44.14 52.81 -27.81
N GLN A 85 -45.06 52.12 -28.49
CA GLN A 85 -45.55 52.46 -29.84
C GLN A 85 -46.11 53.88 -30.00
N THR A 86 -46.63 54.49 -28.92
CA THR A 86 -47.24 55.84 -28.97
C THR A 86 -46.25 56.99 -28.76
N ARG A 87 -44.98 56.71 -28.44
CA ARG A 87 -43.97 57.72 -28.12
C ARG A 87 -43.02 57.97 -29.30
N PRO A 88 -42.52 59.21 -29.49
CA PRO A 88 -41.44 59.46 -30.43
C PRO A 88 -40.09 59.11 -29.78
N THR A 89 -39.21 58.43 -30.52
CA THR A 89 -37.83 58.20 -30.08
C THR A 89 -37.03 59.50 -30.04
N SER A 90 -36.14 59.63 -29.05
CA SER A 90 -35.10 60.66 -28.99
C SER A 90 -33.71 60.12 -29.34
N LEU A 91 -33.58 58.83 -29.66
CA LEU A 91 -32.32 58.13 -29.94
C LEU A 91 -31.22 58.38 -28.88
N ARG A 92 -31.61 58.59 -27.62
CA ARG A 92 -30.70 58.84 -26.49
C ARG A 92 -31.00 57.90 -25.35
N VAL A 93 -29.96 57.29 -24.80
CA VAL A 93 -30.04 56.47 -23.57
C VAL A 93 -30.02 57.43 -22.37
N ASN A 94 -31.15 57.63 -21.68
CA ASN A 94 -31.16 58.46 -20.47
C ASN A 94 -30.72 57.65 -19.24
N ALA A 95 -31.21 56.42 -19.11
CA ALA A 95 -30.79 55.47 -18.09
C ALA A 95 -30.99 54.03 -18.56
N VAL A 96 -30.31 53.10 -17.89
CA VAL A 96 -30.35 51.66 -18.17
C VAL A 96 -30.83 50.93 -16.91
N SER A 97 -31.76 49.99 -17.07
CA SER A 97 -32.38 49.26 -15.97
C SER A 97 -32.54 47.79 -16.38
N PRO A 98 -31.77 46.85 -15.78
CA PRO A 98 -31.89 45.43 -16.10
C PRO A 98 -33.30 44.90 -15.83
N LEU A 99 -33.86 44.15 -16.78
CA LEU A 99 -35.14 43.48 -16.55
C LEU A 99 -34.96 42.25 -15.64
N PRO A 100 -35.98 41.94 -14.81
CA PRO A 100 -35.91 40.79 -13.91
C PRO A 100 -35.71 39.49 -14.70
N ASP A 101 -34.99 38.53 -14.11
CA ASP A 101 -34.80 37.23 -14.72
C ASP A 101 -36.14 36.47 -14.83
N SER A 102 -36.49 36.04 -16.03
CA SER A 102 -37.72 35.28 -16.30
C SER A 102 -37.56 34.39 -17.54
N PRO A 103 -38.28 33.26 -17.65
CA PRO A 103 -38.22 32.41 -18.84
C PRO A 103 -38.55 33.16 -20.14
N GLN A 104 -39.46 34.12 -20.11
CA GLN A 104 -39.79 34.98 -21.26
C GLN A 104 -38.60 35.88 -21.62
N ASN A 105 -38.01 36.56 -20.65
CA ASN A 105 -36.92 37.51 -20.87
C ASN A 105 -35.66 36.79 -21.39
N ARG A 106 -35.30 35.61 -20.83
CA ARG A 106 -34.20 34.79 -21.35
C ARG A 106 -34.44 34.35 -22.79
N ARG A 107 -35.66 33.93 -23.13
CA ARG A 107 -36.03 33.46 -24.48
C ARG A 107 -35.96 34.58 -25.51
N ILE A 108 -36.49 35.76 -25.19
CA ILE A 108 -36.39 36.94 -26.06
C ILE A 108 -34.92 37.36 -26.20
N ALA A 109 -34.14 37.43 -25.11
CA ALA A 109 -32.70 37.73 -25.18
C ALA A 109 -31.90 36.71 -26.01
N ALA A 110 -32.22 35.41 -25.91
CA ALA A 110 -31.56 34.39 -26.71
C ALA A 110 -31.82 34.57 -28.22
N LEU A 111 -33.05 34.91 -28.61
CA LEU A 111 -33.40 35.26 -29.99
C LEU A 111 -32.70 36.54 -30.45
N LEU A 112 -32.80 37.63 -29.68
CA LEU A 112 -32.15 38.91 -29.98
C LEU A 112 -30.64 38.73 -30.18
N ARG A 113 -29.99 37.89 -29.36
CA ARG A 113 -28.57 37.55 -29.48
C ARG A 113 -28.26 36.75 -30.73
N LYS A 114 -29.02 35.68 -31.01
CA LYS A 114 -28.79 34.84 -32.20
C LYS A 114 -28.90 35.66 -33.49
N TYR A 115 -29.79 36.65 -33.52
CA TYR A 115 -30.09 37.46 -34.69
C TYR A 115 -29.48 38.89 -34.65
N GLN A 116 -28.61 39.21 -33.68
CA GLN A 116 -28.07 40.56 -33.47
C GLN A 116 -27.35 41.13 -34.71
N HIS A 117 -26.76 40.27 -35.53
CA HIS A 117 -26.03 40.64 -36.75
C HIS A 117 -26.72 40.19 -38.04
N VAL A 118 -28.02 39.85 -37.98
CA VAL A 118 -28.82 39.41 -39.13
C VAL A 118 -29.75 40.55 -39.56
N HIS A 119 -29.76 40.87 -40.85
CA HIS A 119 -30.65 41.89 -41.42
C HIS A 119 -32.13 41.47 -41.39
N ASN A 120 -33.06 42.33 -41.84
CA ASN A 120 -34.49 41.99 -41.89
C ASN A 120 -34.87 41.01 -43.02
N SER A 121 -33.99 40.06 -43.35
CA SER A 121 -34.30 38.93 -44.22
C SER A 121 -35.45 38.10 -43.63
N ASP A 122 -36.42 37.77 -44.47
CA ASP A 122 -37.65 37.04 -44.12
C ASP A 122 -38.38 37.60 -42.88
N TYR A 123 -38.43 38.94 -42.77
CA TYR A 123 -39.04 39.67 -41.65
C TYR A 123 -38.41 39.41 -40.28
N THR A 124 -37.23 38.81 -40.18
CA THR A 124 -36.66 38.37 -38.89
C THR A 124 -36.55 39.51 -37.87
N GLN A 125 -36.04 40.68 -38.25
CA GLN A 125 -35.88 41.82 -37.34
C GLN A 125 -37.22 42.46 -36.96
N THR A 126 -38.16 42.51 -37.91
CA THR A 126 -39.54 42.93 -37.65
C THR A 126 -40.28 41.98 -36.71
N ALA A 127 -40.12 40.67 -36.88
CA ALA A 127 -40.74 39.66 -36.04
C ALA A 127 -40.18 39.70 -34.60
N LEU A 128 -38.87 39.94 -34.44
CA LEU A 128 -38.27 40.20 -33.12
C LEU A 128 -38.86 41.47 -32.46
N ALA A 129 -39.07 42.54 -33.22
CA ALA A 129 -39.72 43.75 -32.70
C ALA A 129 -41.18 43.48 -32.27
N ILE A 130 -41.95 42.67 -33.03
CA ILE A 130 -43.30 42.24 -32.64
C ILE A 130 -43.28 41.46 -31.32
N ILE A 131 -42.35 40.51 -31.17
CA ILE A 131 -42.17 39.72 -29.95
C ILE A 131 -41.82 40.61 -28.75
N VAL A 132 -40.97 41.63 -28.98
CA VAL A 132 -40.59 42.63 -27.97
C VAL A 132 -41.79 43.49 -27.55
N HIS A 133 -42.56 44.05 -28.50
CA HIS A 133 -43.75 44.82 -28.17
C HIS A 133 -44.82 43.95 -27.47
N ASP A 134 -45.06 42.72 -27.94
CA ASP A 134 -45.99 41.77 -27.31
C ASP A 134 -45.60 41.41 -25.86
N ALA A 135 -44.32 41.53 -25.51
CA ALA A 135 -43.82 41.26 -24.17
C ALA A 135 -43.85 42.47 -23.23
N PHE A 136 -43.69 43.69 -23.76
CA PHE A 136 -43.31 44.86 -22.95
C PHE A 136 -44.10 46.15 -23.24
N ASP A 137 -44.86 46.24 -24.34
CA ASP A 137 -45.57 47.47 -24.71
C ASP A 137 -46.99 47.50 -24.12
N ASP A 138 -47.21 48.46 -23.20
CA ASP A 138 -48.49 48.67 -22.51
C ASP A 138 -49.35 49.79 -23.14
N THR A 139 -48.95 50.32 -24.30
CA THR A 139 -49.61 51.48 -24.90
C THR A 139 -50.98 51.15 -25.49
N THR A 140 -51.98 51.98 -25.15
CA THR A 140 -53.40 51.75 -25.48
C THR A 140 -53.97 52.80 -26.43
N GLY A 141 -55.23 52.59 -26.87
CA GLY A 141 -55.95 53.48 -27.78
C GLY A 141 -55.65 53.21 -29.26
N SER A 142 -56.18 54.07 -30.14
CA SER A 142 -56.13 53.87 -31.60
C SER A 142 -54.71 53.94 -32.21
N ALA A 143 -53.74 54.50 -31.48
CA ALA A 143 -52.33 54.54 -31.85
C ALA A 143 -51.45 53.59 -30.99
N GLY A 144 -52.05 52.88 -30.01
CA GLY A 144 -51.34 51.94 -29.13
C GLY A 144 -50.94 50.64 -29.83
N TRP A 145 -50.08 49.85 -29.19
CA TRP A 145 -49.54 48.63 -29.76
C TRP A 145 -50.63 47.68 -30.29
N GLY A 146 -51.65 47.36 -29.49
CA GLY A 146 -52.71 46.42 -29.88
C GLY A 146 -53.44 46.80 -31.18
N ALA A 147 -53.62 48.09 -31.45
CA ALA A 147 -54.24 48.56 -32.70
C ALA A 147 -53.30 48.44 -33.91
N ASN A 148 -52.00 48.74 -33.72
CA ASN A 148 -50.98 48.60 -34.76
C ASN A 148 -50.70 47.12 -35.09
N ARG A 149 -50.67 46.27 -34.06
CA ARG A 149 -50.50 44.81 -34.17
C ARG A 149 -51.61 44.18 -35.01
N GLU A 150 -52.85 44.65 -34.87
CA GLU A 150 -53.96 44.17 -35.70
C GLU A 150 -53.81 44.62 -37.15
N THR A 151 -53.41 45.88 -37.40
CA THR A 151 -53.06 46.37 -38.75
C THR A 151 -51.91 45.56 -39.38
N LEU A 152 -50.93 45.09 -38.60
CA LEU A 152 -49.86 44.22 -39.10
C LEU A 152 -50.35 42.84 -39.55
N ARG A 153 -51.52 42.34 -39.09
CA ARG A 153 -52.02 41.00 -39.47
C ARG A 153 -52.31 40.83 -40.95
N GLN A 154 -52.43 41.93 -41.71
CA GLN A 154 -52.52 41.89 -43.17
C GLN A 154 -51.26 41.31 -43.85
N TYR A 155 -50.15 41.15 -43.10
CA TYR A 155 -48.89 40.57 -43.55
C TYR A 155 -48.67 39.18 -42.90
N PRO A 156 -49.33 38.10 -43.38
CA PRO A 156 -49.33 36.81 -42.69
C PRO A 156 -47.94 36.19 -42.52
N ARG A 157 -47.05 36.30 -43.53
CA ARG A 157 -45.68 35.76 -43.48
C ARG A 157 -44.84 36.35 -42.33
N LEU A 158 -45.16 37.55 -41.88
CA LEU A 158 -44.49 38.20 -40.75
C LEU A 158 -44.93 37.60 -39.41
N PHE A 159 -46.18 37.14 -39.27
CA PHE A 159 -46.62 36.39 -38.10
C PHE A 159 -46.20 34.91 -38.14
N GLU A 160 -46.12 34.29 -39.33
CA GLU A 160 -45.44 32.99 -39.46
C GLU A 160 -44.00 33.06 -38.92
N ARG A 161 -43.26 34.14 -39.23
CA ARG A 161 -41.90 34.33 -38.70
C ARG A 161 -41.88 34.56 -37.19
N VAL A 162 -42.88 35.22 -36.62
CA VAL A 162 -43.05 35.34 -35.15
C VAL A 162 -43.25 33.95 -34.52
N ASP A 163 -44.13 33.13 -35.07
CA ASP A 163 -44.39 31.78 -34.57
C ASP A 163 -43.17 30.86 -34.72
N GLU A 164 -42.44 30.93 -35.85
CA GLU A 164 -41.15 30.25 -36.06
C GLU A 164 -40.13 30.60 -34.96
N LEU A 165 -39.94 31.90 -34.68
CA LEU A 165 -38.99 32.38 -33.66
C LEU A 165 -39.42 32.00 -32.24
N LEU A 166 -40.73 32.07 -31.93
CA LEU A 166 -41.25 31.67 -30.62
C LEU A 166 -41.14 30.16 -30.37
N ALA A 167 -41.27 29.33 -31.41
CA ALA A 167 -41.03 27.89 -31.34
C ALA A 167 -39.54 27.54 -31.18
N GLU A 168 -38.65 28.37 -31.73
CA GLU A 168 -37.20 28.20 -31.61
C GLU A 168 -36.67 28.59 -30.21
N ALA A 169 -37.17 29.68 -29.64
CA ALA A 169 -36.60 30.32 -28.45
C ALA A 169 -36.35 29.39 -27.23
N PRO A 170 -37.22 28.42 -26.88
CA PRO A 170 -36.97 27.49 -25.78
C PRO A 170 -35.73 26.62 -25.98
N GLN A 171 -35.31 26.37 -27.22
CA GLN A 171 -34.13 25.55 -27.52
C GLN A 171 -32.81 26.28 -27.27
N LEU A 172 -32.83 27.61 -27.26
CA LEU A 172 -31.67 28.50 -27.15
C LEU A 172 -31.32 28.92 -25.71
N VAL A 173 -32.10 28.47 -24.72
CA VAL A 173 -32.00 28.89 -23.31
C VAL A 173 -31.71 27.69 -22.42
N PRO A 174 -30.71 27.78 -21.52
CA PRO A 174 -30.52 26.77 -20.48
C PRO A 174 -31.68 26.75 -19.49
N GLU A 175 -32.20 25.54 -19.23
CA GLU A 175 -33.17 25.27 -18.16
C GLU A 175 -32.56 24.34 -17.08
N THR A 176 -31.58 23.51 -17.41
CA THR A 176 -30.81 22.69 -16.44
C THR A 176 -29.30 22.82 -16.68
N MET A 177 -28.53 23.00 -15.61
CA MET A 177 -27.08 23.21 -15.66
C MET A 177 -26.38 22.41 -14.56
N THR A 178 -25.88 21.23 -14.91
CA THR A 178 -25.30 20.26 -13.96
C THR A 178 -23.87 19.87 -14.32
N ALA A 179 -23.11 19.43 -13.32
CA ALA A 179 -21.79 18.84 -13.49
C ALA A 179 -21.76 17.39 -12.97
N GLU A 180 -21.18 16.48 -13.75
CA GLU A 180 -20.78 15.15 -13.29
C GLU A 180 -19.27 15.14 -13.03
N LEU A 181 -18.82 14.48 -11.96
CA LEU A 181 -17.41 14.43 -11.56
C LEU A 181 -16.93 12.97 -11.49
N GLU A 182 -15.98 12.63 -12.36
CA GLU A 182 -15.35 11.31 -12.45
C GLU A 182 -13.93 11.33 -11.90
N TYR A 183 -13.47 10.19 -11.39
CA TYR A 183 -12.09 9.97 -10.93
C TYR A 183 -11.61 8.55 -11.28
N ASP A 184 -10.44 8.44 -11.90
CA ASP A 184 -9.68 7.20 -12.08
C ASP A 184 -8.55 7.17 -11.01
N PRO A 185 -8.62 6.27 -10.00
CA PRO A 185 -7.62 6.20 -8.95
C PRO A 185 -6.29 5.58 -9.41
N VAL A 186 -6.23 4.89 -10.55
CA VAL A 186 -5.00 4.30 -11.10
C VAL A 186 -4.13 5.38 -11.73
N THR A 187 -4.74 6.34 -12.47
CA THR A 187 -4.04 7.50 -13.04
C THR A 187 -4.02 8.73 -12.12
N ARG A 188 -4.89 8.77 -11.11
CA ARG A 188 -5.15 9.94 -10.25
C ARG A 188 -5.65 11.16 -11.02
N THR A 189 -6.31 10.92 -12.16
CA THR A 189 -6.93 11.93 -13.01
C THR A 189 -8.44 11.76 -13.05
N GLY A 190 -9.16 12.81 -13.42
CA GLY A 190 -10.60 12.74 -13.59
C GLY A 190 -11.13 13.69 -14.66
N ASN A 191 -12.44 13.61 -14.87
CA ASN A 191 -13.17 14.49 -15.78
C ASN A 191 -14.30 15.19 -15.04
N VAL A 192 -14.55 16.45 -15.38
CA VAL A 192 -15.83 17.11 -15.16
C VAL A 192 -16.61 17.06 -16.47
N ARG A 193 -17.82 16.50 -16.48
CA ARG A 193 -18.75 16.65 -17.61
C ARG A 193 -19.78 17.71 -17.28
N LEU A 194 -19.74 18.81 -18.02
CA LEU A 194 -20.67 19.92 -17.87
C LEU A 194 -21.84 19.75 -18.84
N HIS A 195 -23.05 19.74 -18.29
CA HIS A 195 -24.30 19.61 -19.02
C HIS A 195 -25.13 20.89 -18.91
N ILE A 196 -25.08 21.72 -19.95
CA ILE A 196 -25.94 22.90 -20.11
C ILE A 196 -27.01 22.55 -21.14
N ARG A 197 -28.25 22.34 -20.68
CA ARG A 197 -29.36 21.81 -21.49
C ARG A 197 -30.61 22.68 -21.42
N ASN A 198 -31.39 22.67 -22.51
CA ASN A 198 -32.73 23.28 -22.59
C ASN A 198 -33.81 22.35 -22.02
N GLY A 199 -35.06 22.83 -21.94
CA GLY A 199 -36.20 22.07 -21.39
C GLY A 199 -36.54 20.77 -22.11
N ASN A 200 -36.05 20.57 -23.34
CA ASN A 200 -36.19 19.32 -24.09
C ASN A 200 -35.00 18.35 -23.87
N GLY A 201 -34.04 18.71 -23.01
CA GLY A 201 -32.83 17.94 -22.75
C GLY A 201 -31.72 18.08 -23.80
N GLY A 202 -31.89 18.93 -24.81
CA GLY A 202 -30.87 19.22 -25.83
C GLY A 202 -29.79 20.17 -25.31
N THR A 203 -28.56 20.05 -25.83
CA THR A 203 -27.42 20.93 -25.51
C THR A 203 -27.68 22.37 -25.97
N VAL A 204 -27.26 23.35 -25.16
CA VAL A 204 -27.35 24.78 -25.51
C VAL A 204 -25.96 25.34 -25.71
N ALA A 205 -25.61 25.66 -26.96
CA ALA A 205 -24.34 26.26 -27.33
C ALA A 205 -24.29 27.77 -27.02
N GLY A 206 -23.08 28.33 -26.91
CA GLY A 206 -22.87 29.76 -26.75
C GLY A 206 -23.21 30.28 -25.35
N VAL A 207 -23.07 29.46 -24.31
CA VAL A 207 -23.29 29.84 -22.91
C VAL A 207 -21.94 29.90 -22.19
N PRO A 208 -21.39 31.10 -21.94
CA PRO A 208 -20.24 31.30 -21.07
C PRO A 208 -20.44 30.70 -19.68
N PHE A 209 -19.43 29.99 -19.20
CA PHE A 209 -19.40 29.35 -17.89
C PHE A 209 -18.05 29.52 -17.20
N THR A 210 -18.07 29.40 -15.88
CA THR A 210 -16.89 29.32 -15.01
C THR A 210 -17.08 28.15 -14.05
N LEU A 211 -16.10 27.25 -13.96
CA LEU A 211 -16.06 26.17 -12.97
C LEU A 211 -14.87 26.37 -12.04
N THR A 212 -15.05 26.04 -10.77
CA THR A 212 -14.01 26.03 -9.74
C THR A 212 -13.95 24.66 -9.09
N ILE A 213 -12.75 24.11 -8.95
CA ILE A 213 -12.46 22.86 -8.26
C ILE A 213 -11.79 23.17 -6.91
N ASP A 214 -12.36 22.63 -5.84
CA ASP A 214 -11.90 22.76 -4.45
C ASP A 214 -11.46 21.39 -3.89
N GLY A 215 -10.63 21.43 -2.85
CA GLY A 215 -9.94 20.27 -2.30
C GLY A 215 -8.57 19.99 -2.93
N PRO A 216 -8.02 18.78 -2.74
CA PRO A 216 -6.70 18.39 -3.22
C PRO A 216 -6.73 18.01 -4.70
N ALA A 217 -7.06 18.96 -5.57
CA ALA A 217 -7.17 18.77 -7.01
C ALA A 217 -6.87 20.05 -7.81
N ARG A 218 -6.50 19.90 -9.08
CA ARG A 218 -6.33 20.99 -10.06
C ARG A 218 -6.88 20.58 -11.43
N PHE A 219 -7.42 21.53 -12.19
CA PHE A 219 -7.76 21.29 -13.59
C PHE A 219 -6.51 21.02 -14.44
N GLY A 220 -6.70 20.51 -15.67
CA GLY A 220 -5.61 20.20 -16.60
C GLY A 220 -4.72 21.39 -17.00
N ASN A 221 -5.16 22.63 -16.73
CA ASN A 221 -4.37 23.86 -16.89
C ASN A 221 -3.54 24.22 -15.63
N GLY A 222 -3.55 23.39 -14.58
CA GLY A 222 -2.88 23.64 -13.30
C GLY A 222 -3.62 24.60 -12.35
N SER A 223 -4.73 25.18 -12.79
CA SER A 223 -5.54 26.14 -12.01
C SER A 223 -6.61 25.43 -11.18
N THR A 224 -7.15 26.13 -10.16
CA THR A 224 -8.39 25.75 -9.48
C THR A 224 -9.64 26.27 -10.21
N THR A 225 -9.48 27.08 -11.27
CA THR A 225 -10.61 27.66 -12.02
C THR A 225 -10.40 27.51 -13.53
N VAL A 226 -11.48 27.22 -14.24
CA VAL A 226 -11.55 27.19 -15.71
C VAL A 226 -12.75 28.01 -16.18
N THR A 227 -12.58 28.75 -17.27
CA THR A 227 -13.65 29.48 -17.97
C THR A 227 -13.80 28.93 -19.38
N GLY A 228 -15.00 29.02 -19.94
CA GLY A 228 -15.27 28.54 -21.30
C GLY A 228 -16.65 28.93 -21.79
N THR A 229 -17.02 28.42 -22.96
CA THR A 229 -18.33 28.60 -23.58
C THR A 229 -18.84 27.25 -24.02
N SER A 230 -20.10 26.94 -23.73
CA SER A 230 -20.71 25.66 -24.14
C SER A 230 -20.78 25.50 -25.67
N GLY A 231 -20.66 24.25 -26.11
CA GLY A 231 -20.91 23.84 -27.50
C GLY A 231 -22.27 23.19 -27.68
N ASP A 232 -22.48 22.62 -28.87
CA ASP A 232 -23.56 21.67 -29.18
C ASP A 232 -23.27 20.23 -28.69
N TYR A 233 -22.17 20.06 -27.96
CA TYR A 233 -21.70 18.81 -27.34
C TYR A 233 -21.54 18.95 -25.82
N THR A 234 -21.40 17.82 -25.11
CA THR A 234 -21.07 17.84 -23.68
C THR A 234 -19.64 18.31 -23.47
N THR A 235 -19.44 19.40 -22.73
CA THR A 235 -18.11 19.93 -22.44
C THR A 235 -17.43 19.06 -21.38
N VAL A 236 -16.21 18.61 -21.65
CA VAL A 236 -15.40 17.77 -20.75
C VAL A 236 -14.15 18.54 -20.34
N ILE A 237 -13.92 18.67 -19.03
CA ILE A 237 -12.75 19.33 -18.46
C ILE A 237 -11.94 18.30 -17.67
N THR A 238 -10.67 18.10 -18.02
CA THR A 238 -9.78 17.20 -17.27
C THR A 238 -9.29 17.84 -15.98
N TRP A 239 -9.05 17.02 -14.96
CA TRP A 239 -8.42 17.41 -13.70
C TRP A 239 -7.52 16.30 -13.15
N HIS A 240 -6.67 16.62 -12.18
CA HIS A 240 -5.80 15.67 -11.48
C HIS A 240 -5.83 15.91 -9.97
N ALA A 241 -5.75 14.82 -9.20
CA ALA A 241 -5.64 14.85 -7.76
C ALA A 241 -4.22 15.23 -7.33
N THR A 242 -4.10 15.91 -6.19
CA THR A 242 -2.84 16.37 -5.58
C THR A 242 -2.70 15.90 -4.13
N GLY A 243 -3.57 15.00 -3.65
CA GLY A 243 -3.63 14.54 -2.27
C GLY A 243 -4.95 13.85 -1.93
N ASP A 244 -5.06 13.33 -0.71
CA ASP A 244 -6.27 12.67 -0.20
C ASP A 244 -7.30 13.68 0.33
N GLY A 245 -8.58 13.47 0.02
CA GLY A 245 -9.68 14.28 0.55
C GLY A 245 -10.91 14.29 -0.35
N PRO A 246 -12.01 14.94 0.07
CA PRO A 246 -13.10 15.25 -0.85
C PRO A 246 -12.63 16.27 -1.90
N VAL A 247 -13.08 16.09 -3.14
CA VAL A 247 -12.93 17.06 -4.22
C VAL A 247 -14.30 17.50 -4.67
N THR A 248 -14.49 18.81 -4.71
CA THR A 248 -15.77 19.47 -5.02
C THR A 248 -15.62 20.33 -6.26
N VAL A 249 -16.59 20.25 -7.18
CA VAL A 249 -16.71 21.20 -8.29
C VAL A 249 -17.98 22.02 -8.10
N THR A 250 -17.78 23.33 -8.12
CA THR A 250 -18.85 24.35 -8.17
C THR A 250 -18.71 25.15 -9.46
N GLY A 251 -19.73 25.91 -9.82
CA GLY A 251 -19.61 26.80 -10.95
C GLY A 251 -20.79 27.72 -11.17
N SER A 252 -20.69 28.49 -12.23
CA SER A 252 -21.78 29.32 -12.74
C SER A 252 -21.77 29.40 -14.26
N ALA A 253 -22.93 29.64 -14.83
CA ALA A 253 -23.11 29.96 -16.24
C ALA A 253 -23.90 31.26 -16.36
N THR A 254 -23.54 32.09 -17.34
CA THR A 254 -24.23 33.35 -17.61
C THR A 254 -25.30 33.11 -18.66
N VAL A 255 -26.57 33.26 -18.26
CA VAL A 255 -27.76 33.06 -19.12
C VAL A 255 -28.22 34.38 -19.75
N PRO A 256 -28.94 34.36 -20.89
CA PRO A 256 -29.37 35.58 -21.58
C PRO A 256 -30.24 36.51 -20.73
N SER A 257 -30.00 37.82 -20.81
CA SER A 257 -30.85 38.86 -20.19
C SER A 257 -31.14 40.03 -21.14
N ILE A 258 -32.08 40.88 -20.74
CA ILE A 258 -32.51 42.08 -21.47
C ILE A 258 -32.39 43.28 -20.52
N ASP A 259 -31.87 44.39 -21.02
CA ASP A 259 -31.90 45.66 -20.31
C ASP A 259 -33.00 46.56 -20.90
N ARG A 260 -33.81 47.16 -20.02
CA ARG A 260 -34.72 48.27 -20.37
C ARG A 260 -33.91 49.56 -20.42
N ILE A 261 -34.18 50.33 -21.47
CA ILE A 261 -33.52 51.57 -21.79
C ILE A 261 -34.54 52.67 -21.66
N ILE A 262 -34.35 53.52 -20.64
CA ILE A 262 -35.27 54.61 -20.31
C ILE A 262 -34.96 55.78 -21.24
N SER A 263 -35.94 56.26 -22.01
CA SER A 263 -35.77 57.44 -22.88
C SER A 263 -37.05 58.29 -23.02
N THR A 264 -37.24 58.98 -24.14
CA THR A 264 -38.53 59.61 -24.52
C THR A 264 -39.53 58.58 -25.06
N GLN A 265 -38.99 57.50 -25.63
CA GLN A 265 -39.66 56.25 -25.96
C GLN A 265 -38.80 55.15 -25.35
N ASP A 266 -39.31 54.40 -24.39
CA ASP A 266 -38.54 53.33 -23.78
C ASP A 266 -38.26 52.21 -24.80
N MET A 267 -37.08 51.60 -24.65
CA MET A 267 -36.55 50.60 -25.55
C MET A 267 -36.02 49.39 -24.75
N VAL A 268 -35.70 48.31 -25.44
CA VAL A 268 -34.92 47.19 -24.89
C VAL A 268 -33.73 46.85 -25.78
N THR A 269 -32.67 46.35 -25.16
CA THR A 269 -31.47 45.80 -25.81
C THR A 269 -30.99 44.55 -25.06
N LEU A 270 -30.00 43.85 -25.61
CA LEU A 270 -29.35 42.74 -24.92
C LEU A 270 -28.63 43.24 -23.66
N GLY A 271 -28.94 42.62 -22.52
CA GLY A 271 -28.22 42.87 -21.28
C GLY A 271 -26.94 42.04 -21.16
N GLY A 272 -26.15 42.32 -20.12
CA GLY A 272 -24.89 41.60 -19.82
C GLY A 272 -25.05 40.13 -19.41
N GLY A 273 -26.28 39.61 -19.36
CA GLY A 273 -26.64 38.29 -18.86
C GLY A 273 -26.91 38.24 -17.35
N HIS A 274 -27.53 37.15 -16.89
CA HIS A 274 -27.72 36.83 -15.48
C HIS A 274 -26.83 35.63 -15.11
N MET A 275 -26.10 35.68 -14.01
CA MET A 275 -25.33 34.53 -13.52
C MET A 275 -26.25 33.53 -12.80
N GLN A 276 -26.09 32.25 -13.10
CA GLN A 276 -26.79 31.15 -12.44
C GLN A 276 -25.79 30.09 -11.98
N ALA A 277 -26.05 29.49 -10.82
CA ALA A 277 -25.24 28.39 -10.33
C ALA A 277 -25.34 27.17 -11.26
N ILE A 278 -24.22 26.46 -11.37
CA ILE A 278 -24.18 25.08 -11.86
C ILE A 278 -24.24 24.20 -10.61
N ASP A 279 -25.02 23.12 -10.63
CA ASP A 279 -25.19 22.24 -9.48
C ASP A 279 -23.83 21.70 -8.98
N GLU A 280 -23.62 21.82 -7.67
CA GLU A 280 -22.40 21.37 -6.99
C GLU A 280 -22.30 19.84 -6.98
N VAL A 281 -21.10 19.31 -7.21
CA VAL A 281 -20.81 17.88 -7.15
C VAL A 281 -19.53 17.62 -6.34
N THR A 282 -19.59 16.68 -5.41
CA THR A 282 -18.47 16.28 -4.54
C THR A 282 -18.26 14.78 -4.59
N ILE A 283 -17.00 14.34 -4.71
CA ILE A 283 -16.61 12.92 -4.61
C ILE A 283 -15.44 12.74 -3.62
N PRO A 284 -15.33 11.57 -2.96
CA PRO A 284 -14.14 11.22 -2.20
C PRO A 284 -12.98 10.87 -3.14
N VAL A 285 -11.80 11.42 -2.90
CA VAL A 285 -10.57 11.16 -3.67
C VAL A 285 -9.51 10.57 -2.75
N ARG A 286 -8.91 9.46 -3.19
CA ARG A 286 -7.70 8.88 -2.60
C ARG A 286 -6.59 8.90 -3.64
N TYR A 287 -5.60 9.74 -3.39
CA TYR A 287 -4.36 9.89 -4.12
C TYR A 287 -3.30 8.92 -3.58
N SER A 288 -3.23 8.75 -2.26
CA SER A 288 -2.26 7.87 -1.62
C SER A 288 -2.43 6.40 -2.02
N PHE A 289 -1.34 5.66 -1.85
CA PHE A 289 -1.26 4.22 -2.04
C PHE A 289 -0.61 3.63 -0.79
N ASN A 290 -1.27 2.69 -0.12
CA ASN A 290 -0.74 1.99 1.03
C ASN A 290 -0.94 0.49 0.82
N PRO A 291 0.03 -0.22 0.20
CA PRO A 291 -0.09 -1.66 -0.01
C PRO A 291 -0.11 -2.43 1.31
N THR A 292 -0.44 -3.71 1.24
CA THR A 292 -0.20 -4.69 2.29
C THR A 292 0.75 -5.76 1.79
N ILE A 293 1.63 -6.23 2.68
CA ILE A 293 2.45 -7.42 2.46
C ILE A 293 1.74 -8.57 3.19
N THR A 294 1.61 -9.71 2.52
CA THR A 294 1.16 -10.97 3.10
C THR A 294 2.14 -12.03 2.66
N THR A 295 2.71 -12.76 3.60
CA THR A 295 3.82 -13.67 3.38
C THR A 295 3.51 -15.04 3.97
N ARG A 296 4.29 -16.06 3.58
CA ARG A 296 4.13 -17.43 4.06
C ARG A 296 5.39 -18.24 3.78
N THR A 297 6.00 -18.73 4.85
CA THR A 297 7.03 -19.76 4.73
C THR A 297 6.41 -21.16 4.70
N SER A 298 6.89 -21.99 3.78
CA SER A 298 6.48 -23.39 3.59
C SER A 298 7.66 -24.20 3.05
N PRO A 299 8.00 -25.37 3.63
CA PRO A 299 7.29 -26.08 4.70
C PRO A 299 7.46 -25.44 6.09
N LYS A 300 6.68 -25.91 7.08
CA LYS A 300 6.75 -25.44 8.48
C LYS A 300 7.87 -26.05 9.32
N SER A 301 8.56 -27.07 8.79
CA SER A 301 9.83 -27.57 9.31
C SER A 301 10.80 -27.81 8.16
N ILE A 302 12.05 -27.37 8.30
CA ILE A 302 13.18 -27.64 7.40
C ILE A 302 14.35 -28.21 8.19
N ASP A 303 15.34 -28.79 7.51
CA ASP A 303 16.57 -29.27 8.17
C ASP A 303 17.64 -28.19 8.28
N THR A 304 18.47 -28.25 9.33
CA THR A 304 19.77 -27.57 9.35
C THR A 304 20.55 -27.95 8.08
N GLY A 305 21.03 -26.96 7.31
CA GLY A 305 21.63 -27.12 5.98
C GLY A 305 20.67 -26.92 4.81
N ALA A 306 19.35 -26.83 5.04
CA ALA A 306 18.39 -26.49 3.99
C ALA A 306 18.35 -24.97 3.69
N PRO A 307 18.05 -24.56 2.45
CA PRO A 307 17.83 -23.15 2.13
C PRO A 307 16.54 -22.64 2.77
N VAL A 308 16.58 -21.39 3.25
CA VAL A 308 15.39 -20.70 3.77
C VAL A 308 14.66 -19.98 2.63
N THR A 309 13.35 -20.13 2.55
CA THR A 309 12.51 -19.58 1.47
C THR A 309 11.27 -18.88 2.03
N ASP A 310 10.59 -18.12 1.18
CA ASP A 310 9.31 -17.47 1.53
C ASP A 310 8.46 -17.18 0.28
N ASP A 311 7.13 -17.18 0.45
CA ASP A 311 6.17 -16.77 -0.59
C ASP A 311 5.60 -15.38 -0.27
N VAL A 312 6.17 -14.34 -0.88
CA VAL A 312 5.83 -12.93 -0.60
C VAL A 312 4.73 -12.46 -1.54
N GLN A 313 3.61 -11.95 -1.01
CA GLN A 313 2.55 -11.32 -1.80
C GLN A 313 2.35 -9.85 -1.42
N VAL A 314 2.18 -8.98 -2.41
CA VAL A 314 1.85 -7.55 -2.19
C VAL A 314 0.51 -7.19 -2.83
N SER A 315 -0.38 -6.59 -2.05
CA SER A 315 -1.77 -6.32 -2.44
C SER A 315 -2.23 -4.87 -2.17
N ALA A 316 -3.04 -4.34 -3.08
CA ALA A 316 -3.77 -3.08 -2.94
C ALA A 316 -5.20 -3.38 -2.43
N LEU A 317 -5.38 -3.38 -1.10
CA LEU A 317 -6.68 -3.69 -0.50
C LEU A 317 -7.72 -2.58 -0.71
N SER A 318 -9.01 -2.93 -0.59
CA SER A 318 -10.10 -1.95 -0.65
C SER A 318 -9.89 -0.83 0.39
N GLY A 319 -9.91 0.42 -0.08
CA GLY A 319 -9.66 1.60 0.74
C GLY A 319 -8.18 1.94 0.96
N SER A 320 -7.22 1.12 0.52
CA SER A 320 -5.79 1.38 0.66
C SER A 320 -5.19 2.21 -0.49
N GLY A 321 -5.94 2.37 -1.59
CA GLY A 321 -5.55 3.13 -2.79
C GLY A 321 -5.26 2.20 -3.96
N ALA A 322 -5.45 2.68 -5.19
CA ALA A 322 -5.23 1.84 -6.36
C ALA A 322 -3.73 1.71 -6.69
N TRP A 323 -3.35 0.51 -7.15
CA TRP A 323 -2.01 0.24 -7.68
C TRP A 323 -1.65 1.26 -8.76
N PRO A 324 -0.52 1.98 -8.67
CA PRO A 324 -0.20 3.02 -9.64
C PRO A 324 0.11 2.42 -11.02
N ARG A 325 -0.30 3.09 -12.10
CA ARG A 325 -0.15 2.58 -13.47
C ARG A 325 1.32 2.29 -13.80
N GLY A 326 1.64 1.01 -14.05
CA GLY A 326 2.99 0.59 -14.44
C GLY A 326 4.04 0.71 -13.33
N ALA A 327 3.61 0.87 -12.07
CA ALA A 327 4.53 0.88 -10.94
C ALA A 327 5.11 -0.53 -10.70
N GLN A 328 6.42 -0.55 -10.47
CA GLN A 328 7.10 -1.63 -9.78
C GLN A 328 7.26 -1.24 -8.31
N ILE A 329 6.91 -2.17 -7.42
CA ILE A 329 7.06 -2.04 -5.96
C ILE A 329 8.16 -2.99 -5.52
N HIS A 330 9.16 -2.48 -4.83
CA HIS A 330 10.27 -3.28 -4.30
C HIS A 330 10.09 -3.51 -2.80
N ALA A 331 10.23 -4.76 -2.36
CA ALA A 331 10.23 -5.15 -0.96
C ALA A 331 11.56 -5.82 -0.59
N ARG A 332 11.98 -5.67 0.67
CA ARG A 332 13.15 -6.35 1.24
C ARG A 332 12.73 -7.19 2.44
N GLY A 333 13.33 -8.36 2.55
CA GLY A 333 13.09 -9.34 3.60
C GLY A 333 14.34 -9.54 4.44
N TRP A 334 14.13 -9.74 5.74
CA TRP A 334 15.13 -10.08 6.74
C TRP A 334 14.71 -11.36 7.44
N TYR A 335 15.55 -12.38 7.38
CA TYR A 335 15.34 -13.64 8.05
C TYR A 335 16.13 -13.69 9.36
N PHE A 336 15.48 -14.16 10.41
CA PHE A 336 16.04 -14.38 11.73
C PHE A 336 15.91 -15.87 12.04
N GLY A 337 17.02 -16.57 12.28
CA GLY A 337 17.07 -18.02 12.50
C GLY A 337 17.82 -18.40 13.77
N GLY A 338 17.70 -19.66 14.19
CA GLY A 338 18.26 -20.14 15.47
C GLY A 338 17.52 -19.57 16.69
N LEU A 339 16.25 -19.18 16.54
CA LEU A 339 15.46 -18.55 17.57
C LEU A 339 15.02 -19.58 18.63
N PRO A 340 15.08 -19.25 19.93
CA PRO A 340 14.67 -20.15 21.01
C PRO A 340 13.14 -20.20 21.15
N ILE A 341 12.61 -21.23 21.83
CA ILE A 341 11.16 -21.44 22.01
C ILE A 341 10.41 -20.23 22.60
N HIS A 342 11.04 -19.47 23.51
CA HIS A 342 10.39 -18.29 24.11
C HIS A 342 10.12 -17.17 23.10
N ALA A 343 10.88 -17.09 22.00
CA ALA A 343 10.68 -16.09 20.96
C ALA A 343 9.31 -16.24 20.27
N LEU A 344 8.69 -17.43 20.28
CA LEU A 344 7.31 -17.64 19.78
C LEU A 344 6.29 -16.76 20.52
N GLY A 345 6.56 -16.42 21.80
CA GLY A 345 5.74 -15.48 22.58
C GLY A 345 6.07 -14.00 22.35
N GLU A 346 7.16 -13.67 21.64
CA GLU A 346 7.71 -12.31 21.53
C GLU A 346 7.35 -11.65 20.19
N ARG A 347 6.05 -11.45 19.94
CA ARG A 347 5.56 -10.76 18.75
C ARG A 347 5.80 -9.25 18.82
N TYR A 348 6.77 -8.74 18.05
CA TYR A 348 6.99 -7.31 17.87
C TYR A 348 6.19 -6.78 16.66
N VAL A 349 5.38 -5.76 16.88
CA VAL A 349 4.63 -5.06 15.83
C VAL A 349 5.24 -3.68 15.59
N PRO A 350 5.53 -3.28 14.34
CA PRO A 350 6.08 -1.95 14.05
C PRO A 350 5.09 -0.85 14.46
N ASN A 351 5.61 0.24 15.02
CA ASN A 351 4.80 1.41 15.33
C ASN A 351 4.19 2.02 14.06
N ALA A 352 3.03 2.67 14.19
CA ALA A 352 2.43 3.40 13.07
C ALA A 352 3.43 4.45 12.52
N HIS A 353 3.72 4.36 11.23
CA HIS A 353 4.70 5.19 10.50
C HIS A 353 6.17 5.01 10.90
N ALA A 354 6.54 3.93 11.60
CA ALA A 354 7.96 3.57 11.78
C ALA A 354 8.63 3.32 10.43
N ALA A 355 9.91 3.70 10.30
CA ALA A 355 10.74 3.30 9.16
C ALA A 355 11.33 1.90 9.40
N ALA A 356 11.58 1.14 8.33
CA ALA A 356 12.12 -0.23 8.45
C ALA A 356 13.44 -0.29 9.26
N PRO A 357 14.41 0.64 9.11
CA PRO A 357 15.61 0.65 9.94
C PRO A 357 15.33 0.85 11.45
N GLU A 358 14.32 1.66 11.81
CA GLU A 358 13.95 1.90 13.21
C GLU A 358 13.37 0.63 13.86
N PHE A 359 12.59 -0.14 13.11
CA PHE A 359 12.04 -1.41 13.56
C PHE A 359 13.14 -2.49 13.68
N LEU A 360 14.08 -2.56 12.73
CA LEU A 360 15.23 -3.46 12.83
C LEU A 360 16.15 -3.10 14.02
N GLU A 361 16.36 -1.82 14.31
CA GLU A 361 17.05 -1.40 15.54
C GLU A 361 16.29 -1.78 16.82
N GLN A 362 14.95 -1.83 16.79
CA GLN A 362 14.15 -2.30 17.92
C GLN A 362 14.36 -3.82 18.15
N LEU A 363 14.38 -4.62 17.08
CA LEU A 363 14.67 -6.05 17.14
C LEU A 363 16.11 -6.32 17.63
N ALA A 364 17.10 -5.59 17.11
CA ALA A 364 18.49 -5.71 17.55
C ALA A 364 18.68 -5.36 19.04
N ARG A 365 17.94 -4.35 19.56
CA ARG A 365 17.92 -4.03 21.00
C ARG A 365 17.28 -5.12 21.87
N ALA A 366 16.43 -5.96 21.30
CA ALA A 366 15.88 -7.15 21.94
C ALA A 366 16.77 -8.40 21.80
N GLY A 367 17.87 -8.32 21.04
CA GLY A 367 18.80 -9.43 20.80
C GLY A 367 18.57 -10.19 19.49
N TYR A 368 17.66 -9.71 18.63
CA TYR A 368 17.35 -10.33 17.35
C TYR A 368 18.09 -9.62 16.21
N GLU A 369 19.08 -10.29 15.62
CA GLU A 369 19.81 -9.84 14.42
C GLU A 369 19.51 -10.74 13.23
N PRO A 370 19.34 -10.20 12.01
CA PRO A 370 19.03 -11.00 10.83
C PRO A 370 20.27 -11.74 10.31
N CYS A 371 20.09 -13.01 9.92
CA CYS A 371 21.15 -13.86 9.37
C CYS A 371 21.01 -14.13 7.86
N ALA A 372 19.88 -13.77 7.23
CA ALA A 372 19.74 -13.78 5.79
C ALA A 372 18.84 -12.64 5.28
N PHE A 373 18.95 -12.36 3.98
CA PHE A 373 18.28 -11.25 3.30
C PHE A 373 17.62 -11.72 2.00
N ALA A 374 16.54 -11.07 1.59
CA ALA A 374 15.91 -11.29 0.29
C ALA A 374 15.36 -9.97 -0.28
N GLU A 375 15.19 -9.91 -1.60
CA GLU A 375 14.51 -8.80 -2.28
C GLU A 375 13.45 -9.36 -3.25
N ALA A 376 12.31 -8.70 -3.33
CA ALA A 376 11.21 -9.05 -4.22
C ALA A 376 10.68 -7.82 -4.96
N THR A 377 10.24 -7.99 -6.20
CA THR A 377 9.68 -6.91 -7.02
C THR A 377 8.33 -7.31 -7.58
N PHE A 378 7.34 -6.42 -7.45
CA PHE A 378 5.95 -6.64 -7.82
C PHE A 378 5.51 -5.62 -8.87
N ASP A 379 4.82 -6.05 -9.92
CA ASP A 379 4.26 -5.19 -10.97
C ASP A 379 2.73 -5.02 -10.88
N SER A 380 2.09 -5.83 -10.05
CA SER A 380 0.63 -5.93 -9.95
C SER A 380 0.14 -6.36 -8.56
N SER A 381 -1.06 -5.91 -8.20
CA SER A 381 -1.70 -6.24 -6.92
C SER A 381 -2.11 -7.72 -6.86
N GLY A 382 -1.73 -8.40 -5.78
CA GLY A 382 -2.01 -9.82 -5.55
C GLY A 382 -0.97 -10.76 -6.17
N GLN A 383 0.09 -10.22 -6.77
CA GLN A 383 1.23 -11.01 -7.24
C GLN A 383 1.99 -11.62 -6.05
N THR A 384 2.23 -12.92 -6.12
CA THR A 384 3.13 -13.65 -5.20
C THR A 384 4.47 -13.89 -5.89
N VAL A 385 5.57 -13.72 -5.15
CA VAL A 385 6.95 -13.97 -5.57
C VAL A 385 7.57 -14.93 -4.57
N HIS A 386 8.02 -16.09 -5.05
CA HIS A 386 8.82 -17.02 -4.27
C HIS A 386 10.26 -16.52 -4.18
N VAL A 387 10.82 -16.48 -2.98
CA VAL A 387 12.20 -16.02 -2.73
C VAL A 387 12.99 -17.03 -1.91
N GLN A 388 14.32 -16.90 -1.97
CA GLN A 388 15.27 -17.64 -1.17
C GLN A 388 16.16 -16.65 -0.42
N GLY A 389 16.49 -16.94 0.83
CA GLY A 389 17.42 -16.13 1.61
C GLY A 389 18.85 -16.22 1.09
N MET A 390 19.52 -15.08 1.05
CA MET A 390 20.92 -14.91 0.67
C MET A 390 21.72 -14.42 1.89
N ARG A 391 23.01 -14.77 1.97
CA ARG A 391 23.86 -14.39 3.11
C ARG A 391 24.02 -12.89 3.27
N GLU A 392 24.18 -12.19 2.16
CA GLU A 392 24.42 -10.74 2.13
C GLU A 392 23.43 -10.04 1.18
N PRO A 393 23.01 -8.80 1.46
CA PRO A 393 22.10 -8.05 0.58
C PRO A 393 22.67 -7.89 -0.84
N GLY A 394 21.94 -8.41 -1.84
CA GLY A 394 22.36 -8.36 -3.25
C GLY A 394 23.46 -9.34 -3.64
N SER A 395 23.75 -10.35 -2.79
CA SER A 395 24.59 -11.49 -3.15
C SER A 395 23.78 -12.63 -3.79
N ASP A 396 24.44 -13.44 -4.61
CA ASP A 396 23.89 -14.68 -5.17
C ASP A 396 24.21 -15.92 -4.29
N GLU A 397 24.74 -15.74 -3.07
CA GLU A 397 25.12 -16.84 -2.17
C GLU A 397 23.94 -17.23 -1.26
N PRO A 398 23.37 -18.44 -1.39
CA PRO A 398 22.29 -18.92 -0.54
C PRO A 398 22.67 -18.91 0.94
N TYR A 399 21.76 -18.42 1.77
CA TYR A 399 21.78 -18.78 3.19
C TYR A 399 21.15 -20.17 3.36
N LEU A 400 21.90 -21.05 4.04
CA LEU A 400 21.43 -22.36 4.49
C LEU A 400 21.30 -22.29 6.00
N ALA A 401 20.23 -22.85 6.58
CA ALA A 401 19.96 -22.74 8.00
C ALA A 401 21.08 -23.39 8.83
N GLU A 402 21.77 -22.62 9.68
CA GLU A 402 23.02 -23.08 10.33
C GLU A 402 22.80 -23.70 11.72
N HIS A 403 21.65 -23.41 12.34
CA HIS A 403 21.30 -23.81 13.70
C HIS A 403 19.84 -24.25 13.77
N GLY A 404 19.56 -25.28 14.59
CA GLY A 404 18.20 -25.67 14.93
C GLY A 404 17.48 -24.62 15.80
N GLY A 405 16.17 -24.76 15.95
CA GLY A 405 15.30 -23.82 16.67
C GLY A 405 14.19 -23.30 15.76
N PHE A 406 13.82 -22.04 15.88
CA PHE A 406 12.80 -21.40 15.04
C PHE A 406 13.42 -20.36 14.09
N GLY A 407 12.69 -20.07 13.02
CA GLY A 407 13.03 -19.09 12.01
C GLY A 407 11.83 -18.24 11.64
N THR A 408 12.01 -16.94 11.39
CA THR A 408 10.95 -16.04 10.92
C THR A 408 11.47 -14.99 9.95
N TRP A 409 10.62 -14.54 9.04
CA TRP A 409 10.85 -13.37 8.20
C TRP A 409 10.23 -12.09 8.77
N VAL A 410 10.82 -10.96 8.41
CA VAL A 410 10.26 -9.61 8.48
C VAL A 410 10.44 -8.98 7.10
N TRP A 411 9.40 -8.39 6.54
CA TRP A 411 9.40 -7.78 5.21
C TRP A 411 9.06 -6.30 5.29
N ALA A 412 9.68 -5.48 4.42
CA ALA A 412 9.32 -4.08 4.27
C ALA A 412 9.29 -3.60 2.81
N ILE A 413 8.29 -2.79 2.48
CA ILE A 413 8.30 -1.87 1.34
C ILE A 413 8.76 -0.52 1.88
N GLU A 414 10.05 -0.21 1.73
CA GLU A 414 10.62 1.08 2.14
C GLU A 414 10.27 2.17 1.14
N ARG A 415 9.62 3.22 1.61
CA ARG A 415 9.15 4.36 0.80
C ARG A 415 10.28 5.09 0.09
N GLU A 416 11.40 5.30 0.77
CA GLU A 416 12.56 6.01 0.20
C GLU A 416 13.40 5.17 -0.78
N ARG A 417 13.16 3.85 -0.87
CA ARG A 417 13.79 2.98 -1.87
C ARG A 417 12.99 2.86 -3.18
N GLN A 418 11.75 3.32 -3.21
CA GLN A 418 10.91 3.23 -4.41
C GLN A 418 11.29 4.30 -5.45
N SER A 419 10.81 4.11 -6.67
CA SER A 419 10.82 5.16 -7.71
C SER A 419 10.14 6.45 -7.22
N SER A 420 10.48 7.60 -7.82
CA SER A 420 9.89 8.91 -7.48
C SER A 420 8.37 8.87 -7.42
N ASP A 421 7.77 8.18 -8.38
CA ASP A 421 6.34 8.19 -8.65
C ASP A 421 5.61 7.32 -7.62
N VAL A 422 6.19 6.20 -7.21
CA VAL A 422 5.65 5.36 -6.12
C VAL A 422 5.87 6.02 -4.75
N ARG A 423 7.07 6.58 -4.52
CA ARG A 423 7.42 7.27 -3.27
C ARG A 423 6.53 8.48 -2.97
N ALA A 424 6.06 9.18 -4.00
CA ALA A 424 5.11 10.28 -3.86
C ALA A 424 3.70 9.82 -3.41
N LEU A 425 3.39 8.53 -3.55
CA LEU A 425 2.07 7.95 -3.27
C LEU A 425 2.05 7.15 -1.95
N LEU A 426 3.17 6.52 -1.59
CA LEU A 426 3.32 5.84 -0.30
C LEU A 426 3.24 6.83 0.88
N THR A 427 2.43 6.49 1.87
CA THR A 427 2.24 7.25 3.13
C THR A 427 3.37 7.04 4.15
N GLY A 428 4.19 6.01 3.96
CA GLY A 428 5.28 5.60 4.84
C GLY A 428 5.81 4.25 4.38
N ASP A 429 6.67 3.64 5.19
CA ASP A 429 7.07 2.25 4.98
C ASP A 429 5.90 1.31 5.34
N VAL A 430 5.81 0.17 4.66
CA VAL A 430 4.89 -0.93 5.01
C VAL A 430 5.75 -2.07 5.50
N ILE A 431 5.58 -2.51 6.75
CA ILE A 431 6.48 -3.46 7.43
C ILE A 431 5.64 -4.58 8.06
N THR A 432 6.05 -5.85 7.91
CA THR A 432 5.39 -6.98 8.60
C THR A 432 5.87 -7.13 10.05
N PRO A 433 5.04 -7.66 10.96
CA PRO A 433 5.45 -8.01 12.32
C PRO A 433 6.55 -9.08 12.36
N PHE A 434 7.35 -9.07 13.43
CA PHE A 434 8.26 -10.16 13.78
C PHE A 434 7.49 -11.27 14.52
N MET A 435 7.84 -12.53 14.25
CA MET A 435 7.12 -13.73 14.73
C MET A 435 5.62 -13.72 14.34
N GLU A 436 5.33 -13.36 13.09
CA GLU A 436 4.01 -13.57 12.48
C GLU A 436 3.86 -15.07 12.13
N PRO A 437 2.81 -15.78 12.59
CA PRO A 437 2.78 -17.25 12.51
C PRO A 437 2.84 -17.86 11.10
N ASN A 438 2.45 -17.13 10.05
CA ASN A 438 2.64 -17.61 8.67
C ASN A 438 4.12 -17.61 8.23
N GLU A 439 4.93 -16.72 8.80
CA GLU A 439 6.37 -16.54 8.53
C GLU A 439 7.26 -17.48 9.33
N THR A 440 6.75 -17.92 10.48
CA THR A 440 7.54 -18.71 11.42
C THR A 440 7.56 -20.18 11.02
N HIS A 441 8.72 -20.81 11.10
CA HIS A 441 8.90 -22.25 10.90
C HIS A 441 9.96 -22.80 11.87
N ALA A 442 10.07 -24.12 11.99
CA ALA A 442 11.13 -24.78 12.74
C ALA A 442 12.31 -25.18 11.82
N VAL A 443 13.53 -24.98 12.31
CA VAL A 443 14.74 -25.59 11.75
C VAL A 443 15.09 -26.78 12.63
N ARG A 444 15.12 -27.97 12.04
CA ARG A 444 15.34 -29.21 12.77
C ARG A 444 16.80 -29.35 13.18
N ALA A 445 17.01 -29.54 14.48
CA ALA A 445 18.32 -29.73 15.06
C ALA A 445 18.89 -31.11 14.67
N PRO A 446 20.14 -31.20 14.16
CA PRO A 446 20.80 -32.46 13.92
C PRO A 446 21.28 -33.06 15.25
N LEU A 447 21.18 -34.38 15.40
CA LEU A 447 21.66 -35.11 16.57
C LEU A 447 23.06 -35.69 16.36
N THR A 448 23.81 -35.82 17.45
CA THR A 448 25.06 -36.58 17.54
C THR A 448 24.90 -37.66 18.59
N VAL A 449 25.16 -38.90 18.19
CA VAL A 449 25.01 -40.13 18.99
C VAL A 449 26.36 -40.83 19.05
N ALA A 450 26.72 -41.36 20.22
CA ALA A 450 27.88 -42.23 20.39
C ALA A 450 27.58 -43.29 21.45
N SER A 451 27.57 -44.57 21.06
CA SER A 451 27.34 -45.72 21.95
C SER A 451 28.65 -46.45 22.31
N ARG A 452 28.66 -47.16 23.44
CA ARG A 452 29.76 -48.02 23.87
C ARG A 452 29.28 -49.10 24.85
N VAL A 453 29.35 -50.34 24.40
CA VAL A 453 29.07 -51.52 25.23
C VAL A 453 30.00 -51.59 26.45
N VAL A 454 29.43 -52.00 27.59
CA VAL A 454 30.16 -52.09 28.86
C VAL A 454 31.22 -53.21 28.82
N GLU A 455 30.87 -54.35 28.22
CA GLU A 455 31.77 -55.49 28.01
C GLU A 455 31.73 -55.89 26.53
N SER A 456 32.84 -55.76 25.81
CA SER A 456 32.92 -56.07 24.37
C SER A 456 33.06 -57.57 24.07
N THR A 457 33.27 -58.42 25.08
CA THR A 457 33.35 -59.88 24.91
C THR A 457 32.88 -60.59 26.17
N VAL A 458 31.89 -61.49 26.05
CA VAL A 458 31.27 -62.20 27.17
C VAL A 458 31.03 -63.69 26.85
N GLN A 459 30.67 -64.47 27.88
CA GLN A 459 30.25 -65.87 27.72
C GLN A 459 28.72 -66.00 27.56
N PRO A 460 28.21 -67.09 26.95
CA PRO A 460 26.77 -67.35 26.86
C PRO A 460 26.05 -67.29 28.21
N GLY A 461 24.93 -66.58 28.27
CA GLY A 461 24.13 -66.35 29.47
C GLY A 461 24.60 -65.17 30.33
N ALA A 462 25.62 -64.42 29.90
CA ALA A 462 26.00 -63.17 30.54
C ALA A 462 24.95 -62.06 30.32
N GLN A 463 24.89 -61.15 31.28
CA GLN A 463 24.12 -59.91 31.18
C GLN A 463 24.91 -58.90 30.34
N ILE A 464 24.33 -58.38 29.26
CA ILE A 464 24.96 -57.31 28.45
C ILE A 464 24.32 -55.96 28.71
N ALA A 465 25.08 -54.90 28.44
CA ALA A 465 24.69 -53.51 28.64
C ALA A 465 25.49 -52.53 27.75
N ASP A 466 24.93 -51.35 27.53
CA ASP A 466 25.45 -50.26 26.70
C ASP A 466 25.27 -48.90 27.39
N VAL A 467 26.12 -47.94 27.03
CA VAL A 467 26.05 -46.54 27.46
C VAL A 467 26.07 -45.64 26.23
N ILE A 468 24.94 -45.02 25.94
CA ILE A 468 24.73 -44.20 24.75
C ILE A 468 24.75 -42.73 25.16
N HIS A 469 25.64 -41.94 24.57
CA HIS A 469 25.67 -40.50 24.75
C HIS A 469 24.97 -39.81 23.56
N VAL A 470 23.94 -39.01 23.85
CA VAL A 470 23.18 -38.27 22.83
C VAL A 470 23.23 -36.77 23.11
N SER A 471 23.41 -35.98 22.04
CA SER A 471 23.42 -34.53 22.10
C SER A 471 22.81 -33.90 20.84
N GLY A 472 22.22 -32.72 20.97
CA GLY A 472 21.62 -31.95 19.86
C GLY A 472 20.11 -31.73 19.98
N PHE A 473 19.43 -32.36 20.93
CA PHE A 473 18.04 -32.02 21.25
C PHE A 473 17.96 -30.58 21.81
N PRO A 474 16.86 -29.85 21.59
CA PRO A 474 16.50 -28.68 22.40
C PRO A 474 16.52 -29.01 23.90
N ASP A 475 16.86 -28.04 24.76
CA ASP A 475 16.95 -28.27 26.21
C ASP A 475 15.59 -28.67 26.83
N GLU A 476 14.49 -28.20 26.23
CA GLU A 476 13.10 -28.52 26.60
C GLU A 476 12.44 -29.59 25.72
N HIS A 477 13.22 -30.42 25.02
CA HIS A 477 12.68 -31.46 24.14
C HIS A 477 11.93 -32.56 24.90
N GLY A 478 10.77 -32.96 24.38
CA GLY A 478 9.85 -33.92 25.02
C GLY A 478 8.78 -33.26 25.89
N ASP A 479 9.03 -32.06 26.41
CA ASP A 479 8.05 -31.26 27.18
C ASP A 479 7.16 -30.37 26.28
N TRP A 480 7.56 -30.11 25.03
CA TRP A 480 6.83 -29.17 24.17
C TRP A 480 5.69 -29.83 23.38
N ALA A 481 4.47 -29.42 23.73
CA ALA A 481 3.20 -29.92 23.20
C ALA A 481 2.82 -29.42 21.78
N GLY A 482 3.74 -28.83 21.02
CA GLY A 482 3.47 -28.29 19.68
C GLY A 482 2.91 -26.86 19.65
N SER A 483 2.56 -26.38 18.46
CA SER A 483 1.84 -25.12 18.25
C SER A 483 0.97 -25.15 17.00
N ASP A 484 -0.36 -25.21 17.20
CA ASP A 484 -1.36 -25.08 16.14
C ASP A 484 -1.27 -23.72 15.40
N GLU A 485 -0.91 -22.65 16.11
CA GLU A 485 -0.82 -21.29 15.56
C GLU A 485 0.32 -21.16 14.55
N HIS A 486 1.50 -21.70 14.87
CA HIS A 486 2.66 -21.70 13.97
C HIS A 486 2.68 -22.91 13.01
N GLY A 487 1.85 -23.93 13.26
CA GLY A 487 1.75 -25.14 12.43
C GLY A 487 2.94 -26.08 12.59
N ILE A 488 3.39 -26.29 13.83
CA ILE A 488 4.56 -27.10 14.16
C ILE A 488 4.14 -28.15 15.21
N ASP A 489 4.29 -29.43 14.89
CA ASP A 489 3.77 -30.57 15.67
C ASP A 489 4.50 -30.75 17.00
N THR A 490 3.87 -31.42 17.99
CA THR A 490 4.49 -31.79 19.28
C THR A 490 5.79 -32.58 19.12
N ASP A 491 6.71 -32.47 20.08
CA ASP A 491 7.92 -33.31 20.11
C ASP A 491 7.55 -34.79 20.20
N ALA A 492 8.40 -35.66 19.63
CA ALA A 492 8.37 -37.09 19.91
C ALA A 492 9.11 -37.36 21.24
N PRO A 493 8.44 -37.85 22.29
CA PRO A 493 9.04 -37.93 23.63
C PRO A 493 10.10 -39.02 23.80
N PHE A 494 10.16 -39.99 22.88
CA PHE A 494 11.00 -41.18 23.02
C PHE A 494 11.87 -41.45 21.79
N ALA A 495 13.10 -41.88 22.05
CA ALA A 495 13.97 -42.60 21.13
C ALA A 495 13.90 -44.10 21.43
N GLN A 496 14.26 -44.94 20.45
CA GLN A 496 14.26 -46.39 20.59
C GLN A 496 15.68 -46.95 20.61
N VAL A 497 15.92 -47.95 21.45
CA VAL A 497 17.11 -48.80 21.36
C VAL A 497 16.66 -50.21 21.00
N ARG A 498 17.21 -50.73 19.90
CA ARG A 498 17.03 -52.11 19.46
C ARG A 498 18.30 -52.89 19.73
N VAL A 499 18.16 -54.16 20.12
CA VAL A 499 19.31 -55.06 20.22
C VAL A 499 19.14 -56.23 19.26
N TRP A 500 20.11 -56.38 18.36
CA TRP A 500 20.15 -57.43 17.36
C TRP A 500 21.16 -58.51 17.75
N TRP A 501 20.79 -59.78 17.59
CA TRP A 501 21.76 -60.88 17.55
C TRP A 501 22.09 -61.22 16.11
N ALA A 502 23.38 -61.43 15.82
CA ALA A 502 23.86 -62.00 14.56
C ALA A 502 24.71 -63.26 14.81
N ASP A 503 24.61 -64.25 13.91
CA ASP A 503 25.43 -65.45 13.94
C ASP A 503 26.93 -65.13 13.99
N SER A 504 27.71 -66.00 14.64
CA SER A 504 29.16 -65.86 14.78
C SER A 504 29.93 -65.62 13.47
N ALA A 505 29.41 -66.08 12.32
CA ALA A 505 29.99 -65.88 10.99
C ALA A 505 29.57 -64.57 10.29
N TYR A 506 28.56 -63.88 10.82
CA TYR A 506 27.95 -62.67 10.24
C TYR A 506 28.35 -61.48 11.11
N GLU A 507 29.60 -61.03 10.96
CA GLU A 507 30.09 -59.84 11.65
C GLU A 507 29.41 -58.57 11.12
N PRO A 508 28.82 -57.73 11.99
CA PRO A 508 28.21 -56.46 11.60
C PRO A 508 29.21 -55.59 10.85
N ALA A 509 28.88 -55.26 9.60
CA ALA A 509 29.77 -54.59 8.65
C ALA A 509 29.08 -53.56 7.75
N ASP A 510 27.74 -53.53 7.73
CA ASP A 510 26.94 -52.45 7.13
C ASP A 510 26.34 -51.58 8.23
N ALA A 511 26.22 -50.27 7.99
CA ALA A 511 25.66 -49.33 8.96
C ALA A 511 24.14 -49.49 9.09
N GLN A 512 23.48 -49.98 8.03
CA GLN A 512 22.05 -50.31 8.04
C GLN A 512 21.79 -51.60 8.83
N GLU A 513 20.70 -51.62 9.60
CA GLU A 513 20.23 -52.82 10.30
C GLU A 513 19.83 -53.96 9.35
N PRO A 514 19.96 -55.22 9.81
CA PRO A 514 19.51 -56.39 9.06
C PRO A 514 17.98 -56.53 9.07
N GLU A 515 17.45 -57.31 8.13
CA GLU A 515 16.10 -57.91 8.25
C GLU A 515 16.20 -59.19 9.10
N GLU A 516 15.11 -59.60 9.77
CA GLU A 516 15.10 -60.88 10.52
C GLU A 516 15.22 -62.08 9.58
N ASP A 517 16.21 -62.94 9.83
CA ASP A 517 16.47 -64.16 9.06
C ASP A 517 17.08 -65.29 9.93
N ASP A 518 17.55 -66.38 9.30
CA ASP A 518 18.17 -67.51 10.02
C ASP A 518 19.51 -67.12 10.72
N HIS A 519 20.06 -65.95 10.43
CA HIS A 519 21.34 -65.46 10.93
C HIS A 519 21.23 -64.17 11.76
N HIS A 520 20.09 -63.47 11.73
CA HIS A 520 19.83 -62.22 12.46
C HIS A 520 18.48 -62.29 13.19
N THR A 521 18.46 -61.97 14.48
CA THR A 521 17.23 -61.95 15.30
C THR A 521 17.15 -60.66 16.08
N LEU A 522 15.99 -59.98 16.07
CA LEU A 522 15.75 -58.87 16.99
C LEU A 522 15.52 -59.44 18.40
N ILE A 523 16.37 -59.07 19.35
CA ILE A 523 16.28 -59.51 20.76
C ILE A 523 15.24 -58.68 21.51
N GLY A 524 15.11 -57.40 21.18
CA GLY A 524 14.10 -56.52 21.74
C GLY A 524 14.26 -55.07 21.29
N THR A 525 13.23 -54.29 21.62
CA THR A 525 13.15 -52.84 21.43
C THR A 525 12.72 -52.23 22.76
N TRP A 526 13.42 -51.18 23.21
CA TRP A 526 13.12 -50.42 24.42
C TRP A 526 13.06 -48.93 24.10
N GLU A 527 12.26 -48.18 24.85
CA GLU A 527 12.08 -46.74 24.68
C GLU A 527 12.79 -45.96 25.79
N TYR A 528 13.43 -44.87 25.41
CA TYR A 528 14.18 -43.97 26.28
C TYR A 528 13.78 -42.52 25.99
N GLU A 529 13.81 -41.65 27.01
CA GLU A 529 13.49 -40.23 26.83
C GLU A 529 14.39 -39.60 25.75
N ALA A 530 13.77 -38.90 24.79
CA ALA A 530 14.46 -38.24 23.69
C ALA A 530 15.12 -36.93 24.15
N VAL A 531 16.15 -37.04 24.99
CA VAL A 531 16.82 -35.90 25.65
C VAL A 531 18.34 -35.98 25.52
N ASN A 532 19.02 -34.86 25.74
CA ASN A 532 20.48 -34.81 25.82
C ASN A 532 20.98 -35.52 27.08
N GLY A 533 21.95 -36.43 26.98
CA GLY A 533 22.52 -37.09 28.15
C GLY A 533 23.20 -38.43 27.89
N GLU A 534 23.40 -39.19 28.96
CA GLU A 534 23.83 -40.59 28.93
C GLU A 534 22.61 -41.50 29.19
N ILE A 535 22.36 -42.43 28.27
CA ILE A 535 21.31 -43.45 28.35
C ILE A 535 21.99 -44.78 28.67
N HIS A 536 21.54 -45.44 29.74
CA HIS A 536 22.04 -46.76 30.14
C HIS A 536 21.04 -47.85 29.71
N VAL A 537 21.51 -48.81 28.93
CA VAL A 537 20.70 -49.90 28.37
C VAL A 537 21.18 -51.23 28.94
N GLY A 538 20.28 -52.09 29.38
CA GLY A 538 20.63 -53.40 29.94
C GLY A 538 21.10 -53.37 31.40
N ALA A 539 21.51 -54.53 31.91
CA ALA A 539 21.94 -54.75 33.30
C ALA A 539 20.98 -54.24 34.39
N GLY A 540 19.68 -54.21 34.10
CA GLY A 540 18.64 -53.74 35.03
C GLY A 540 18.50 -52.22 35.11
N ALA A 541 19.18 -51.45 34.24
CA ALA A 541 18.86 -50.04 34.05
C ALA A 541 17.41 -49.90 33.54
N PRO A 542 16.61 -48.95 34.06
CA PRO A 542 15.23 -48.79 33.64
C PRO A 542 15.12 -48.17 32.24
N ASP A 543 14.06 -48.54 31.52
CA ASP A 543 13.58 -47.82 30.34
C ASP A 543 12.77 -46.55 30.71
N ALA A 544 12.22 -45.85 29.71
CA ALA A 544 11.37 -44.67 29.90
C ALA A 544 10.10 -44.92 30.75
N TYR A 545 9.66 -46.17 30.89
CA TYR A 545 8.50 -46.55 31.69
C TYR A 545 8.88 -46.94 33.13
N GLY A 546 10.18 -46.99 33.43
CA GLY A 546 10.72 -47.44 34.71
C GLY A 546 10.84 -48.98 34.82
N GLU A 547 10.68 -49.71 33.72
CA GLU A 547 10.83 -51.18 33.71
C GLU A 547 12.31 -51.56 33.55
N PRO A 548 12.85 -52.46 34.39
CA PRO A 548 14.27 -52.83 34.35
C PRO A 548 14.60 -53.64 33.10
N VAL A 549 15.57 -53.17 32.31
CA VAL A 549 15.99 -53.81 31.06
C VAL A 549 17.04 -54.89 31.33
N GLU A 550 16.65 -56.16 31.23
CA GLU A 550 17.52 -57.33 31.37
C GLU A 550 17.75 -58.04 30.03
N ILE A 551 18.89 -57.78 29.40
CA ILE A 551 19.32 -58.39 28.12
C ILE A 551 20.32 -59.52 28.37
N LEU A 552 19.89 -60.78 28.22
CA LEU A 552 20.75 -61.95 28.38
C LEU A 552 21.32 -62.43 27.04
N ALA A 553 22.64 -62.56 26.99
CA ALA A 553 23.39 -62.98 25.82
C ALA A 553 23.46 -64.52 25.70
N GLU A 554 22.32 -65.18 25.50
CA GLU A 554 22.21 -66.65 25.57
C GLU A 554 22.97 -67.44 24.48
N ARG A 555 23.18 -66.86 23.29
CA ARG A 555 23.69 -67.56 22.10
C ARG A 555 25.07 -67.01 21.68
N PRO A 556 26.05 -67.85 21.30
CA PRO A 556 27.28 -67.36 20.66
C PRO A 556 26.97 -66.54 19.39
N GLY A 557 27.69 -65.46 19.15
CA GLY A 557 27.39 -64.52 18.07
C GLY A 557 27.83 -63.09 18.38
N TRP A 558 27.30 -62.14 17.63
CA TRP A 558 27.40 -60.71 17.92
C TRP A 558 26.06 -60.22 18.49
N TYR A 559 26.09 -59.35 19.48
CA TYR A 559 24.93 -58.58 19.93
C TYR A 559 25.21 -57.11 19.68
N VAL A 560 24.35 -56.41 18.95
CA VAL A 560 24.55 -55.01 18.55
C VAL A 560 23.43 -54.16 19.11
N PHE A 561 23.78 -53.06 19.76
CA PHE A 561 22.86 -52.03 20.20
C PHE A 561 22.71 -51.00 19.07
N VAL A 562 21.47 -50.66 18.70
CA VAL A 562 21.17 -49.63 17.70
C VAL A 562 20.19 -48.64 18.30
N TRP A 563 20.64 -47.40 18.47
CA TRP A 563 19.80 -46.28 18.91
C TRP A 563 19.18 -45.59 17.70
N GLU A 564 17.89 -45.27 17.73
CA GLU A 564 17.20 -44.48 16.70
C GLU A 564 16.27 -43.43 17.33
N PHE A 565 16.26 -42.25 16.75
CA PHE A 565 15.18 -41.28 16.86
C PHE A 565 14.63 -40.99 15.46
N ALA A 566 13.32 -41.17 15.27
CA ALA A 566 12.66 -41.07 13.96
C ALA A 566 12.59 -39.64 13.39
N GLY A 567 12.92 -38.63 14.20
CA GLY A 567 12.74 -37.22 13.86
C GLY A 567 11.31 -36.73 14.08
N ASP A 568 11.16 -35.42 14.25
CA ASP A 568 9.86 -34.77 14.42
C ASP A 568 9.83 -33.37 13.77
N GLY A 569 9.02 -32.45 14.30
CA GLY A 569 8.91 -31.08 13.84
C GLY A 569 10.12 -30.19 14.15
N ARG A 570 10.94 -30.52 15.16
CA ARG A 570 12.08 -29.72 15.67
C ARG A 570 13.43 -30.42 15.67
N VAL A 571 13.45 -31.74 15.47
CA VAL A 571 14.68 -32.54 15.53
C VAL A 571 14.76 -33.50 14.35
N GLN A 572 15.95 -33.66 13.79
CA GLN A 572 16.18 -34.53 12.62
C GLN A 572 16.17 -36.00 13.04
N ALA A 573 15.81 -36.87 12.10
CA ALA A 573 16.00 -38.32 12.28
C ALA A 573 17.49 -38.64 12.44
N ALA A 574 17.83 -39.54 13.36
CA ALA A 574 19.19 -40.00 13.58
C ALA A 574 19.20 -41.45 14.06
N THR A 575 20.20 -42.20 13.64
CA THR A 575 20.43 -43.59 14.08
C THR A 575 21.91 -43.79 14.36
N SER A 576 22.22 -44.64 15.34
CA SER A 576 23.56 -45.21 15.50
C SER A 576 23.81 -46.28 14.43
N SER A 577 25.04 -46.75 14.30
CA SER A 577 25.47 -47.57 13.15
C SER A 577 25.60 -49.03 13.54
N TYR A 578 24.82 -49.91 12.90
CA TYR A 578 24.88 -51.36 13.15
C TYR A 578 26.30 -51.96 12.96
N ALA A 579 27.15 -51.36 12.13
CA ALA A 579 28.55 -51.76 11.96
C ALA A 579 29.54 -51.26 13.02
N ASP A 580 29.16 -50.37 13.94
CA ASP A 580 30.15 -49.71 14.82
C ASP A 580 30.76 -50.73 15.82
N PRO A 581 32.10 -50.91 15.83
CA PRO A 581 32.75 -51.84 16.73
C PRO A 581 32.62 -51.54 18.23
N GLN A 582 32.18 -50.34 18.62
CA GLN A 582 31.90 -49.97 20.01
C GLN A 582 30.48 -50.33 20.46
N GLU A 583 29.55 -50.52 19.52
CA GLU A 583 28.12 -50.76 19.78
C GLU A 583 27.80 -52.27 19.84
N ARG A 584 28.83 -53.14 19.76
CA ARG A 584 28.69 -54.60 19.64
C ARG A 584 29.46 -55.43 20.67
N VAL A 585 28.80 -56.44 21.23
CA VAL A 585 29.34 -57.45 22.13
C VAL A 585 29.61 -58.76 21.38
N ARG A 586 30.80 -59.35 21.53
CA ARG A 586 31.11 -60.70 21.04
C ARG A 586 30.80 -61.76 22.10
N VAL A 587 29.86 -62.64 21.84
CA VAL A 587 29.56 -63.78 22.71
C VAL A 587 30.28 -65.02 22.20
N GLN A 588 31.16 -65.58 23.02
CA GLN A 588 31.92 -66.77 22.66
C GLN A 588 32.09 -67.72 23.84
N MET A 589 32.08 -69.03 23.56
CA MET A 589 32.47 -70.02 24.55
C MET A 589 33.99 -70.03 24.66
N GLU A 590 34.54 -69.81 25.85
CA GLU A 590 35.96 -70.04 26.07
C GLU A 590 36.30 -71.53 25.81
N PRO A 591 37.37 -71.83 25.07
CA PRO A 591 37.84 -73.20 24.96
C PRO A 591 38.36 -73.66 26.33
N VAL A 592 37.76 -74.73 26.85
CA VAL A 592 38.20 -75.36 28.11
C VAL A 592 39.72 -75.58 28.07
N PRO A 593 40.50 -75.06 29.05
CA PRO A 593 41.95 -75.20 29.02
C PRO A 593 42.36 -76.67 28.97
N GLN A 594 43.05 -77.06 27.90
CA GLN A 594 43.67 -78.38 27.84
C GLN A 594 44.77 -78.46 28.91
N SER A 595 44.63 -79.42 29.83
CA SER A 595 45.55 -79.62 30.94
C SER A 595 46.97 -79.89 30.44
N VAL A 596 47.89 -78.98 30.73
CA VAL A 596 49.32 -79.13 30.43
C VAL A 596 49.91 -80.26 31.29
N PRO A 597 50.61 -81.26 30.71
CA PRO A 597 51.27 -82.30 31.49
C PRO A 597 52.50 -81.75 32.24
N GLU A 598 52.66 -82.24 33.47
CA GLU A 598 53.64 -81.84 34.48
C GLU A 598 55.11 -82.05 34.03
N ALA A 599 55.98 -81.08 34.30
CA ALA A 599 57.38 -81.08 33.87
C ALA A 599 58.34 -81.57 34.98
N THR A 600 59.12 -82.62 34.66
CA THR A 600 60.14 -83.25 35.51
C THR A 600 61.37 -82.33 35.74
N PRO A 601 62.01 -82.32 36.93
CA PRO A 601 63.00 -81.29 37.29
C PRO A 601 64.48 -81.58 36.94
N GLU A 602 65.19 -80.50 36.56
CA GLU A 602 66.61 -80.09 36.78
C GLU A 602 67.82 -81.03 36.48
N PRO A 603 69.01 -80.47 36.13
CA PRO A 603 69.98 -80.00 37.15
C PRO A 603 70.84 -78.75 36.83
N GLU A 604 71.53 -78.20 37.86
CA GLU A 604 72.44 -77.02 37.87
C GLU A 604 73.67 -77.11 36.90
N ARG A 605 74.45 -76.07 36.52
CA ARG A 605 75.22 -75.11 37.37
C ARG A 605 76.11 -74.06 36.58
N LYS A 606 76.05 -72.75 36.96
CA LYS A 606 77.13 -71.71 37.18
C LYS A 606 78.30 -71.40 36.18
N PRO A 607 79.03 -70.25 36.28
CA PRO A 607 78.73 -68.85 36.74
C PRO A 607 79.45 -67.69 35.92
N GLU A 608 79.51 -66.45 36.48
CA GLU A 608 80.53 -65.35 36.27
C GLU A 608 80.34 -64.39 35.04
N ALA A 609 80.62 -63.06 34.98
CA ALA A 609 80.80 -61.86 35.88
C ALA A 609 80.94 -60.56 35.00
N GLU A 610 80.98 -59.27 35.42
CA GLU A 610 80.40 -58.48 36.54
C GLU A 610 80.56 -56.92 36.31
N ALA A 611 79.46 -56.13 36.43
CA ALA A 611 79.38 -54.67 36.81
C ALA A 611 80.06 -53.55 35.93
N PRO A 612 79.92 -52.22 36.22
CA PRO A 612 79.16 -51.51 37.29
C PRO A 612 78.33 -50.23 36.93
N ARG A 613 77.33 -49.93 37.80
CA ARG A 613 76.83 -48.66 38.46
C ARG A 613 77.22 -47.27 37.86
N SER A 614 76.47 -46.16 37.98
CA SER A 614 75.64 -45.65 39.12
C SER A 614 74.72 -44.43 38.80
N GLN A 615 73.52 -44.41 39.40
CA GLN A 615 72.78 -43.34 40.15
C GLN A 615 72.86 -41.82 39.85
N ALA A 616 71.68 -41.15 39.95
CA ALA A 616 71.44 -39.70 40.06
C ALA A 616 71.46 -39.19 41.53
N PRO A 617 71.38 -37.86 41.84
CA PRO A 617 70.05 -37.24 42.10
C PRO A 617 69.87 -35.68 41.97
N ALA A 618 68.60 -35.27 41.79
CA ALA A 618 67.80 -34.18 42.42
C ALA A 618 68.24 -32.70 42.71
N LEU A 619 67.30 -31.79 42.37
CA LEU A 619 66.80 -30.57 43.09
C LEU A 619 67.68 -29.33 43.39
N ALA A 620 67.21 -28.14 42.96
CA ALA A 620 66.75 -27.00 43.82
C ALA A 620 66.31 -25.77 42.99
N ALA A 621 65.75 -24.72 43.62
CA ALA A 621 64.91 -23.67 42.99
C ALA A 621 65.42 -22.21 43.11
N THR A 622 64.63 -21.27 42.54
CA THR A 622 64.57 -19.79 42.76
C THR A 622 65.54 -18.87 41.98
N GLY A 623 65.09 -17.62 41.71
CA GLY A 623 66.01 -16.48 41.42
C GLY A 623 65.53 -15.41 40.43
N VAL A 624 64.88 -14.35 40.91
CA VAL A 624 64.28 -13.22 40.17
C VAL A 624 65.29 -12.20 39.58
N SER A 625 64.89 -11.52 38.49
CA SER A 625 65.01 -10.05 38.27
C SER A 625 66.06 -9.43 37.30
N ASN A 626 65.51 -8.54 36.45
CA ASN A 626 65.96 -7.17 36.11
C ASN A 626 67.04 -6.85 35.04
N ALA A 627 66.74 -5.74 34.34
CA ALA A 627 67.62 -4.69 33.79
C ALA A 627 67.88 -4.61 32.24
N TRP A 628 67.21 -3.63 31.63
CA TRP A 628 67.67 -2.74 30.52
C TRP A 628 68.92 -1.90 30.95
N PRO A 629 69.61 -1.04 30.13
CA PRO A 629 69.14 -0.24 28.96
C PRO A 629 70.19 0.06 27.83
N ILE A 630 70.04 1.21 27.11
CA ILE A 630 71.01 1.98 26.24
C ILE A 630 70.86 1.72 24.71
N THR A 631 70.05 2.47 23.93
CA THR A 631 70.28 3.81 23.25
C THR A 631 71.32 3.81 22.10
N LEU A 632 71.30 4.62 21.02
CA LEU A 632 70.68 5.93 20.70
C LEU A 632 70.72 6.23 19.16
N GLY A 633 69.89 7.16 18.63
CA GLY A 633 70.15 7.97 17.41
C GLY A 633 69.03 7.95 16.33
N LEU A 634 68.15 8.95 16.17
CA LEU A 634 68.30 10.29 15.51
C LEU A 634 68.61 10.18 14.00
N LEU A 635 67.91 10.81 13.03
CA LEU A 635 67.25 12.14 12.99
C LEU A 635 66.20 12.28 11.83
N THR A 636 65.01 12.86 12.11
CA THR A 636 64.18 13.81 11.27
C THR A 636 63.78 13.48 9.79
N LEU A 637 62.74 14.05 9.15
CA LEU A 637 62.01 15.34 9.28
C LEU A 637 60.60 15.23 8.59
N LEU A 638 59.55 15.88 9.15
CA LEU A 638 58.32 16.52 8.54
C LEU A 638 57.57 15.90 7.30
N ALA A 639 56.26 16.11 7.05
CA ALA A 639 55.17 16.89 7.69
C ALA A 639 53.77 16.48 7.15
N ALA A 640 52.70 17.04 7.77
CA ALA A 640 51.31 17.20 7.30
C ALA A 640 50.40 15.94 7.26
N VAL A 641 49.11 15.98 7.63
CA VAL A 641 48.27 16.98 8.35
C VAL A 641 47.16 16.23 9.11
N ILE A 642 46.99 16.50 10.42
CA ILE A 642 45.76 16.22 11.19
C ILE A 642 45.60 17.35 12.21
N LEU A 643 44.60 18.23 12.06
CA LEU A 643 44.06 19.09 13.13
C LEU A 643 42.81 19.90 12.70
N VAL A 644 41.72 19.20 12.39
CA VAL A 644 40.38 19.73 12.03
C VAL A 644 39.39 18.62 12.46
N ILE A 645 38.39 18.75 13.33
CA ILE A 645 37.91 19.85 14.20
C ILE A 645 37.44 19.21 15.53
N ARG A 646 37.80 19.80 16.68
CA ARG A 646 36.89 19.84 17.83
C ARG A 646 37.15 21.09 18.70
N HIS A 647 36.12 21.92 18.80
CA HIS A 647 35.88 22.90 19.88
C HIS A 647 36.61 24.26 19.87
N LYS A 648 36.03 25.23 19.15
CA LYS A 648 35.50 26.53 19.66
C LYS A 648 34.81 27.23 18.47
N ARG A 649 33.49 27.47 18.43
CA ARG A 649 32.52 28.05 19.38
C ARG A 649 32.60 29.59 19.46
N GLU A 650 31.51 30.18 18.96
CA GLU A 650 30.97 31.55 19.17
C GLU A 650 31.52 32.75 18.37
N LEU A 651 30.56 33.66 18.07
CA LEU A 651 30.60 34.91 17.30
C LEU A 651 30.66 34.74 15.75
N GLU A 652 29.83 35.40 14.93
CA GLU A 652 28.82 36.45 15.17
C GLU A 652 27.77 36.50 14.02
N ASP A 653 26.53 36.82 14.39
CA ASP A 653 25.45 37.60 13.72
C ASP A 653 25.09 37.48 12.22
N GLY A 654 23.77 37.51 11.99
CA GLY A 654 23.11 37.72 10.69
C GLY A 654 21.59 37.57 10.79
N ASP A 655 20.90 38.67 11.12
CA ASP A 655 19.41 38.81 11.15
C ASP A 655 18.72 38.48 9.80
#